data_AF-A0A938SKY5-F1
#
_entry.id   AF-A0A938SKY5-F1
#
_cell.length_a   1.000
_cell.length_b   1.000
_cell.length_c   1.000
_cell.angle_alpha   90.00
_cell.angle_beta   90.00
_cell.angle_gamma   90.00
#
_symmetry.space_group_name_H-M   'P 1'
#
loop_
_entity.id
_entity.type
_entity.pdbx_description
1 polymer ?
#
loop_
_entity_poly.entity_id
_entity_poly.type
_entity_poly.pdbx_seq_one_letter_code
_entity_poly.pdbx_strand_id
1 'polypeptide(L)'
;MRRHPPEKRASRRPALLIAAAVVVLAAVLLGRGAGGQWARFQAARDLETSAISDALRWLERSDRIDPRDGETELLRAQCLRLLELEPEREQALARAAEYGASPERIACERVIGQIRTGELYEGAESRLDELRNAGLSPTDIAWSYILGCVARQDLERAHALVTAWSADNPGQPHNNYMRGFLLLRSNQRPAAARELKAALEQQPGHELAEIALAELLDQEKKSEESLRLYVTLANRNPQNVNVLTGLARVLRKTGRPDLARAILQPFLAAAEHSSTFAVEMACIELDSGNYEDAATWLEQTSPQDLAEHTTLSAAGITLAMLGDTPRAARAFQWIADEMSAVTLLHDMELAPTHEELAREFQQLMSTLSARGTQPGLFDAAFAHGDSGDNVSPGMRLYNTHCEACHGPEGRGDGRAARHLHPTPRDLRLDKMRLVSGDGGIPTRNDVANVIRLGVPGTAMQPLPELRDPQVEQLVDVVIDMRRSGLREAFLAEMAAEGEPVDEREIAALVDAQTVTGQPAHVPDHRAADPESVARGALRYVEQSCHSCHGENGTSAPTQMLFDDFGQPCATRDLALDPLKGGNTAQAVYLRILLGMPGSPHPANVNLAPDAMSDLVLFCQSLGKEPKQQLTNHARALRAALQ
;
A
#
# COMPACT_ATOMS: atom_id res chain seq x y z
N MET A 1 -70.04 1.18 -85.31
CA MET A 1 -69.94 0.36 -84.08
C MET A 1 -68.65 0.70 -83.34
N ARG A 2 -68.73 0.80 -82.01
CA ARG A 2 -67.78 1.47 -81.10
C ARG A 2 -66.36 0.89 -81.17
N ARG A 3 -65.34 1.75 -81.34
CA ARG A 3 -63.93 1.42 -81.09
C ARG A 3 -63.67 1.50 -79.58
N HIS A 4 -63.30 0.38 -78.96
CA HIS A 4 -62.82 0.35 -77.58
C HIS A 4 -61.47 1.09 -77.48
N PRO A 5 -61.23 1.91 -76.44
CA PRO A 5 -59.93 2.51 -76.21
C PRO A 5 -58.94 1.46 -75.68
N PRO A 6 -57.63 1.60 -75.97
CA PRO A 6 -56.61 0.66 -75.51
C PRO A 6 -56.46 0.76 -73.99
N GLU A 7 -56.56 -0.36 -73.28
CA GLU A 7 -56.23 -0.47 -71.86
C GLU A 7 -54.77 -0.03 -71.65
N LYS A 8 -54.58 1.08 -70.91
CA LYS A 8 -53.26 1.49 -70.44
C LYS A 8 -52.77 0.44 -69.44
N ARG A 9 -51.87 -0.46 -69.89
CA ARG A 9 -51.08 -1.30 -68.99
C ARG A 9 -50.28 -0.40 -68.05
N ALA A 10 -50.73 -0.29 -66.80
CA ALA A 10 -49.98 0.38 -65.76
C ALA A 10 -48.57 -0.24 -65.67
N SER A 11 -47.54 0.60 -65.81
CA SER A 11 -46.14 0.19 -65.68
C SER A 11 -45.94 -0.42 -64.28
N ARG A 12 -45.60 -1.72 -64.23
CA ARG A 12 -45.32 -2.44 -62.97
C ARG A 12 -43.97 -2.04 -62.33
N ARG A 13 -43.19 -1.15 -62.95
CA ARG A 13 -41.86 -0.74 -62.48
C ARG A 13 -41.85 -0.09 -61.08
N PRO A 14 -42.80 0.78 -60.68
CA PRO A 14 -42.83 1.34 -59.32
C PRO A 14 -43.17 0.27 -58.27
N ALA A 15 -44.09 -0.65 -58.59
CA ALA A 15 -44.46 -1.75 -57.71
C ALA A 15 -43.30 -2.74 -57.49
N LEU A 16 -42.52 -3.01 -58.54
CA LEU A 16 -41.31 -3.84 -58.45
C LEU A 16 -40.19 -3.17 -57.63
N LEU A 17 -40.02 -1.85 -57.72
CA LEU A 17 -39.05 -1.11 -56.92
C LEU A 17 -39.44 -1.06 -55.44
N ILE A 18 -40.73 -0.87 -55.13
CA ILE A 18 -41.25 -0.93 -53.76
C ILE A 18 -41.09 -2.35 -53.20
N ALA A 19 -41.43 -3.39 -53.98
CA ALA A 19 -41.24 -4.78 -53.56
C ALA A 19 -39.76 -5.11 -53.31
N ALA A 20 -38.85 -4.65 -54.17
CA ALA A 20 -37.41 -4.82 -53.97
C ALA A 20 -36.90 -4.07 -52.74
N ALA A 21 -37.37 -2.83 -52.49
CA ALA A 21 -37.03 -2.06 -51.29
C ALA A 21 -37.56 -2.73 -50.01
N VAL A 22 -38.76 -3.30 -50.04
CA VAL A 22 -39.33 -4.07 -48.93
C VAL A 22 -38.53 -5.35 -48.67
N VAL A 23 -38.09 -6.05 -49.72
CA VAL A 23 -37.26 -7.27 -49.59
C VAL A 23 -35.88 -6.92 -49.03
N VAL A 24 -35.25 -5.83 -49.48
CA VAL A 24 -33.96 -5.36 -48.94
C VAL A 24 -34.12 -4.92 -47.48
N LEU A 25 -35.18 -4.17 -47.15
CA LEU A 25 -35.47 -3.75 -45.78
C LEU A 25 -35.76 -4.95 -44.88
N ALA A 26 -36.53 -5.93 -45.35
CA ALA A 26 -36.79 -7.18 -44.63
C ALA A 26 -35.51 -8.01 -44.45
N ALA A 27 -34.64 -8.10 -45.46
CA ALA A 27 -33.36 -8.78 -45.37
C ALA A 27 -32.40 -8.08 -44.39
N VAL A 28 -32.43 -6.75 -44.33
CA VAL A 28 -31.66 -5.97 -43.34
C VAL A 28 -32.22 -6.16 -41.94
N LEU A 29 -33.54 -6.08 -41.75
CA LEU A 29 -34.17 -6.23 -40.43
C LEU A 29 -34.05 -7.68 -39.90
N LEU A 30 -34.32 -8.69 -40.73
CA LEU A 30 -34.15 -10.10 -40.38
C LEU A 30 -32.67 -10.48 -40.21
N GLY A 31 -31.78 -9.87 -41.00
CA GLY A 31 -30.33 -10.06 -40.89
C GLY A 31 -29.74 -9.48 -39.61
N ARG A 32 -30.32 -8.38 -39.08
CA ARG A 32 -29.94 -7.82 -37.77
C ARG A 32 -30.31 -8.76 -36.63
N GLY A 33 -31.56 -9.23 -36.58
CA GLY A 33 -31.99 -10.19 -35.54
C GLY A 33 -31.19 -11.50 -35.58
N ALA A 34 -30.93 -12.06 -36.76
CA ALA A 34 -30.12 -13.27 -36.91
C ALA A 34 -28.65 -13.05 -36.50
N GLY A 35 -28.07 -11.90 -36.85
CA GLY A 35 -26.71 -11.53 -36.47
C GLY A 35 -26.55 -11.30 -34.96
N GLY A 36 -27.52 -10.64 -34.32
CA GLY A 36 -27.57 -10.45 -32.86
C GLY A 36 -27.74 -11.77 -32.11
N GLN A 37 -28.65 -12.64 -32.57
CA GLN A 37 -28.83 -13.98 -32.01
C GLN A 37 -27.56 -14.83 -32.10
N TRP A 38 -26.85 -14.79 -33.24
CA TRP A 38 -25.59 -15.51 -33.38
C TRP A 38 -24.50 -14.96 -32.45
N ALA A 39 -24.40 -13.64 -32.30
CA ALA A 39 -23.48 -13.02 -31.36
C ALA A 39 -23.78 -13.43 -29.91
N ARG A 40 -25.06 -13.40 -29.49
CA ARG A 40 -25.50 -13.90 -28.18
C ARG A 40 -25.22 -15.38 -27.97
N PHE A 41 -25.38 -16.20 -29.02
CA PHE A 41 -25.04 -17.61 -28.95
C PHE A 41 -23.54 -17.84 -28.69
N GLN A 42 -22.66 -17.08 -29.36
CA GLN A 42 -21.22 -17.13 -29.03
C GLN A 42 -20.95 -16.63 -27.62
N ALA A 43 -21.60 -15.54 -27.19
CA ALA A 43 -21.46 -15.03 -25.84
C ALA A 43 -21.84 -16.07 -24.78
N ALA A 44 -22.97 -16.77 -24.96
CA ALA A 44 -23.41 -17.83 -24.05
C ALA A 44 -22.42 -19.00 -24.00
N ARG A 45 -21.83 -19.39 -25.14
CA ARG A 45 -20.78 -20.44 -25.18
C ARG A 45 -19.51 -20.01 -24.46
N ASP A 46 -19.06 -18.78 -24.70
CA ASP A 46 -17.87 -18.24 -24.03
C ASP A 46 -18.10 -18.14 -22.52
N LEU A 47 -19.32 -17.78 -22.09
CA LEU A 47 -19.73 -17.76 -20.68
C LEU A 47 -19.72 -19.15 -20.04
N GLU A 48 -20.24 -20.19 -20.72
CA GLU A 48 -20.16 -21.59 -20.27
C GLU A 48 -18.70 -22.03 -20.02
N THR A 49 -17.77 -21.47 -20.79
CA THR A 49 -16.33 -21.69 -20.68
C THR A 49 -15.61 -20.70 -19.74
N SER A 50 -16.29 -19.88 -18.93
CA SER A 50 -15.62 -18.87 -18.10
C SER A 50 -14.74 -17.88 -18.89
N ALA A 51 -14.93 -17.74 -20.21
CA ALA A 51 -14.29 -16.73 -21.04
C ALA A 51 -15.16 -15.46 -21.03
N ILE A 52 -15.38 -14.90 -19.84
CA ILE A 52 -16.40 -13.88 -19.57
C ILE A 52 -16.12 -12.60 -20.37
N SER A 53 -14.86 -12.23 -20.46
CA SER A 53 -14.37 -11.13 -21.27
C SER A 53 -14.66 -11.29 -22.76
N ASP A 54 -14.52 -12.51 -23.28
CA ASP A 54 -14.82 -12.81 -24.68
C ASP A 54 -16.33 -12.76 -24.94
N ALA A 55 -17.12 -13.25 -23.97
CA ALA A 55 -18.58 -13.13 -23.99
C ALA A 55 -19.03 -11.66 -24.02
N LEU A 56 -18.46 -10.78 -23.19
CA LEU A 56 -18.77 -9.35 -23.21
C LEU A 56 -18.47 -8.68 -24.57
N ARG A 57 -17.37 -9.05 -25.24
CA ARG A 57 -17.06 -8.56 -26.60
C ARG A 57 -18.09 -9.02 -27.64
N TRP A 58 -18.60 -10.24 -27.51
CA TRP A 58 -19.71 -10.71 -28.33
C TRP A 58 -21.00 -9.94 -28.06
N LEU A 59 -21.28 -9.60 -26.81
CA LEU A 59 -22.46 -8.80 -26.45
C LEU A 59 -22.35 -7.36 -26.96
N GLU A 60 -21.17 -6.72 -26.92
CA GLU A 60 -20.95 -5.43 -27.60
C GLU A 60 -21.17 -5.53 -29.12
N ARG A 61 -20.79 -6.66 -29.72
CA ARG A 61 -21.08 -6.89 -31.13
C ARG A 61 -22.57 -7.08 -31.37
N SER A 62 -23.27 -7.79 -30.47
CA SER A 62 -24.73 -7.92 -30.48
C SER A 62 -25.39 -6.55 -30.45
N ASP A 63 -25.02 -5.68 -29.50
CA ASP A 63 -25.56 -4.32 -29.37
C ASP A 63 -25.34 -3.46 -30.63
N ARG A 64 -24.20 -3.59 -31.30
CA ARG A 64 -23.94 -2.87 -32.56
C ARG A 64 -24.84 -3.35 -33.70
N ILE A 65 -25.17 -4.64 -33.72
CA ILE A 65 -25.97 -5.27 -34.79
C ILE A 65 -27.47 -5.04 -34.52
N ASP A 66 -27.90 -5.33 -33.30
CA ASP A 66 -29.28 -5.30 -32.81
C ASP A 66 -29.35 -4.51 -31.50
N PRO A 67 -29.37 -3.16 -31.58
CA PRO A 67 -29.37 -2.30 -30.40
C PRO A 67 -30.69 -2.43 -29.61
N ARG A 68 -30.61 -2.30 -28.28
CA ARG A 68 -31.76 -2.38 -27.36
C ARG A 68 -32.46 -3.75 -27.39
N ASP A 69 -31.67 -4.82 -27.45
CA ASP A 69 -32.15 -6.20 -27.28
C ASP A 69 -32.06 -6.61 -25.80
N GLY A 70 -33.19 -6.88 -25.14
CA GLY A 70 -33.20 -7.19 -23.72
C GLY A 70 -32.44 -8.47 -23.36
N GLU A 71 -32.39 -9.44 -24.28
CA GLU A 71 -31.65 -10.69 -24.08
C GLU A 71 -30.12 -10.48 -24.07
N THR A 72 -29.63 -9.52 -24.85
CA THR A 72 -28.22 -9.10 -24.82
C THR A 72 -27.87 -8.50 -23.45
N GLU A 73 -28.73 -7.66 -22.91
CA GLU A 73 -28.55 -7.06 -21.57
C GLU A 73 -28.68 -8.08 -20.43
N LEU A 74 -29.54 -9.09 -20.58
CA LEU A 74 -29.67 -10.17 -19.60
C LEU A 74 -28.38 -11.04 -19.54
N LEU A 75 -27.82 -11.42 -20.69
CA LEU A 75 -26.52 -12.11 -20.74
C LEU A 75 -25.39 -11.22 -20.20
N ARG A 76 -25.46 -9.90 -20.42
CA ARG A 76 -24.52 -8.93 -19.84
C ARG A 76 -24.61 -8.93 -18.32
N ALA A 77 -25.82 -8.93 -17.76
CA ALA A 77 -26.03 -9.04 -16.33
C ALA A 77 -25.42 -10.33 -15.75
N GLN A 78 -25.53 -11.47 -16.44
CA GLN A 78 -24.89 -12.72 -16.03
C GLN A 78 -23.36 -12.61 -15.98
N CYS A 79 -22.75 -12.00 -17.00
CA CYS A 79 -21.30 -11.76 -17.03
C CYS A 79 -20.87 -10.86 -15.86
N LEU A 80 -21.60 -9.76 -15.64
CA LEU A 80 -21.31 -8.79 -14.58
C LEU A 80 -21.51 -9.39 -13.18
N ARG A 81 -22.51 -10.27 -13.00
CA ARG A 81 -22.65 -11.08 -11.78
C ARG A 81 -21.35 -11.83 -11.57
N LEU A 82 -20.91 -12.69 -12.49
CA LEU A 82 -19.70 -13.51 -12.31
C LEU A 82 -18.44 -12.69 -11.99
N LEU A 83 -18.32 -11.49 -12.57
CA LEU A 83 -17.23 -10.53 -12.31
C LEU A 83 -17.37 -9.72 -11.01
N GLU A 84 -18.46 -9.89 -10.27
CA GLU A 84 -18.75 -9.18 -9.00
C GLU A 84 -18.98 -7.67 -9.17
N LEU A 85 -19.53 -7.26 -10.31
CA LEU A 85 -19.86 -5.87 -10.65
C LEU A 85 -21.35 -5.61 -10.44
N GLU A 86 -21.77 -5.56 -9.17
CA GLU A 86 -23.17 -5.47 -8.75
C GLU A 86 -23.91 -4.20 -9.23
N PRO A 87 -23.33 -2.97 -9.15
CA PRO A 87 -24.00 -1.77 -9.65
C PRO A 87 -24.29 -1.84 -11.16
N GLU A 88 -23.30 -2.25 -11.95
CA GLU A 88 -23.42 -2.41 -13.39
C GLU A 88 -24.40 -3.53 -13.75
N ARG A 89 -24.43 -4.60 -12.94
CA ARG A 89 -25.40 -5.69 -13.09
C ARG A 89 -26.83 -5.17 -12.93
N GLU A 90 -27.12 -4.41 -11.88
CA GLU A 90 -28.48 -3.87 -11.67
C GLU A 90 -28.90 -2.92 -12.80
N GLN A 91 -27.97 -2.10 -13.31
CA GLN A 91 -28.23 -1.28 -14.49
C GLN A 91 -28.53 -2.14 -15.73
N ALA A 92 -27.78 -3.23 -15.94
CA ALA A 92 -28.03 -4.16 -17.04
C ALA A 92 -29.39 -4.86 -16.90
N LEU A 93 -29.79 -5.27 -15.70
CA LEU A 93 -31.12 -5.85 -15.44
C LEU A 93 -32.26 -4.84 -15.68
N ALA A 94 -32.06 -3.58 -15.32
CA ALA A 94 -33.01 -2.51 -15.62
C ALA A 94 -33.17 -2.30 -17.13
N ARG A 95 -32.06 -2.25 -17.87
CA ARG A 95 -32.09 -2.18 -19.35
C ARG A 95 -32.71 -3.42 -19.98
N ALA A 96 -32.41 -4.61 -19.47
CA ALA A 96 -33.02 -5.86 -19.93
C ALA A 96 -34.55 -5.82 -19.83
N ALA A 97 -35.08 -5.31 -18.71
CA ALA A 97 -36.52 -5.12 -18.53
C ALA A 97 -37.09 -4.08 -19.51
N GLU A 98 -36.42 -2.93 -19.68
CA GLU A 98 -36.83 -1.88 -20.61
C GLU A 98 -36.86 -2.38 -22.07
N TYR A 99 -35.90 -3.21 -22.43
CA TYR A 99 -35.69 -3.73 -23.78
C TYR A 99 -36.45 -5.05 -24.05
N GLY A 100 -37.33 -5.46 -23.14
CA GLY A 100 -38.30 -6.54 -23.36
C GLY A 100 -37.79 -7.97 -23.13
N ALA A 101 -36.77 -8.16 -22.29
CA ALA A 101 -36.39 -9.50 -21.83
C ALA A 101 -37.50 -10.14 -20.96
N SER A 102 -37.52 -11.47 -20.88
CA SER A 102 -38.49 -12.22 -20.08
C SER A 102 -38.44 -11.79 -18.60
N PRO A 103 -39.58 -11.35 -18.01
CA PRO A 103 -39.66 -11.03 -16.59
C PRO A 103 -39.26 -12.19 -15.68
N GLU A 104 -39.61 -13.42 -16.07
CA GLU A 104 -39.28 -14.65 -15.34
C GLU A 104 -37.76 -14.86 -15.27
N ARG A 105 -37.06 -14.63 -16.40
CA ARG A 105 -35.59 -14.80 -16.45
C ARG A 105 -34.85 -13.69 -15.73
N ILE A 106 -35.35 -12.46 -15.78
CA ILE A 106 -34.81 -11.35 -14.96
C ILE A 106 -35.00 -11.66 -13.47
N ALA A 107 -36.18 -12.17 -13.08
CA ALA A 107 -36.45 -12.56 -11.70
C ALA A 107 -35.49 -13.67 -11.25
N CYS A 108 -35.26 -14.69 -12.09
CA CYS A 108 -34.30 -15.75 -11.79
C CYS A 108 -32.85 -15.22 -11.66
N GLU A 109 -32.45 -14.26 -12.51
CA GLU A 109 -31.12 -13.65 -12.42
C GLU A 109 -30.92 -12.85 -11.12
N ARG A 110 -31.95 -12.16 -10.62
CA ARG A 110 -31.90 -11.52 -9.30
C ARG A 110 -31.76 -12.54 -8.17
N VAL A 111 -32.52 -13.62 -8.28
CA VAL A 111 -32.58 -14.67 -7.24
C VAL A 111 -31.26 -15.41 -7.14
N ILE A 112 -30.64 -15.74 -8.26
CA ILE A 112 -29.32 -16.38 -8.25
C ILE A 112 -28.25 -15.43 -7.71
N GLY A 113 -28.38 -14.11 -7.96
CA GLY A 113 -27.58 -13.07 -7.31
C GLY A 113 -27.72 -13.09 -5.78
N GLN A 114 -28.95 -13.12 -5.26
CA GLN A 114 -29.23 -13.16 -3.81
C GLN A 114 -28.77 -14.46 -3.14
N ILE A 115 -28.84 -15.60 -3.84
CA ILE A 115 -28.28 -16.87 -3.35
C ILE A 115 -26.77 -16.73 -3.20
N ARG A 116 -26.09 -16.16 -4.21
CA ARG A 116 -24.64 -15.96 -4.20
C ARG A 116 -24.17 -15.05 -3.08
N THR A 117 -24.89 -13.96 -2.80
CA THR A 117 -24.54 -13.03 -1.70
C THR A 117 -24.93 -13.58 -0.33
N GLY A 118 -25.64 -14.71 -0.27
CA GLY A 118 -26.09 -15.34 0.98
C GLY A 118 -27.36 -14.72 1.57
N GLU A 119 -27.94 -13.69 0.93
CA GLU A 119 -29.19 -13.03 1.33
C GLU A 119 -30.40 -13.97 1.28
N LEU A 120 -30.47 -14.80 0.24
CA LEU A 120 -31.55 -15.76 0.03
C LEU A 120 -30.97 -17.17 -0.03
N TYR A 121 -30.43 -17.65 1.09
CA TYR A 121 -29.82 -18.98 1.16
C TYR A 121 -30.76 -20.07 1.70
N GLU A 122 -31.46 -19.78 2.80
CA GLU A 122 -32.38 -20.73 3.42
C GLU A 122 -33.68 -20.86 2.63
N GLY A 123 -34.07 -22.09 2.28
CA GLY A 123 -35.26 -22.35 1.47
C GLY A 123 -35.07 -22.08 -0.02
N ALA A 124 -33.89 -21.63 -0.45
CA ALA A 124 -33.58 -21.45 -1.87
C ALA A 124 -33.66 -22.78 -2.63
N GLU A 125 -33.43 -23.93 -1.98
CA GLU A 125 -33.54 -25.26 -2.62
C GLU A 125 -34.94 -25.51 -3.21
N SER A 126 -35.98 -24.87 -2.65
CA SER A 126 -37.34 -24.96 -3.18
C SER A 126 -37.51 -24.29 -4.56
N ARG A 127 -36.54 -23.49 -4.99
CA ARG A 127 -36.54 -22.72 -6.24
C ARG A 127 -35.68 -23.35 -7.33
N LEU A 128 -35.08 -24.51 -7.09
CA LEU A 128 -34.20 -25.18 -8.07
C LEU A 128 -34.92 -25.45 -9.40
N ASP A 129 -36.17 -25.90 -9.34
CA ASP A 129 -36.96 -26.15 -10.56
C ASP A 129 -37.28 -24.86 -11.31
N GLU A 130 -37.56 -23.77 -10.60
CA GLU A 130 -37.77 -22.43 -11.18
C GLU A 130 -36.51 -21.96 -11.92
N LEU A 131 -35.35 -22.03 -11.26
CA LEU A 131 -34.06 -21.62 -11.82
C LEU A 131 -33.67 -22.45 -13.06
N ARG A 132 -33.88 -23.77 -13.02
CA ARG A 132 -33.62 -24.65 -14.17
C ARG A 132 -34.55 -24.38 -15.33
N ASN A 133 -35.84 -24.15 -15.06
CA ASN A 133 -36.83 -23.83 -16.09
C ASN A 133 -36.57 -22.46 -16.76
N ALA A 134 -35.92 -21.53 -16.06
CA ALA A 134 -35.47 -20.25 -16.61
C ALA A 134 -34.20 -20.34 -17.47
N GLY A 135 -33.58 -21.53 -17.55
CA GLY A 135 -32.43 -21.80 -18.41
C GLY A 135 -31.06 -21.57 -17.77
N LEU A 136 -30.98 -21.45 -16.43
CA LEU A 136 -29.69 -21.41 -15.72
C LEU A 136 -29.01 -22.79 -15.77
N SER A 137 -27.70 -22.80 -16.01
CA SER A 137 -26.94 -24.05 -16.07
C SER A 137 -26.81 -24.67 -14.67
N PRO A 138 -26.75 -26.02 -14.54
CA PRO A 138 -26.49 -26.67 -13.26
C PRO A 138 -25.17 -26.19 -12.62
N THR A 139 -24.18 -25.84 -13.43
CA THR A 139 -22.91 -25.26 -13.01
C THR A 139 -23.11 -23.90 -12.34
N ASP A 140 -23.85 -22.99 -12.96
CA ASP A 140 -24.10 -21.65 -12.39
C ASP A 140 -24.89 -21.72 -11.08
N ILE A 141 -25.83 -22.66 -10.99
CA ILE A 141 -26.60 -22.91 -9.77
C ILE A 141 -25.65 -23.41 -8.68
N ALA A 142 -24.92 -24.50 -8.92
CA ALA A 142 -24.00 -25.07 -7.94
C ALA A 142 -22.99 -24.03 -7.44
N TRP A 143 -22.37 -23.29 -8.38
CA TRP A 143 -21.42 -22.21 -8.08
C TRP A 143 -22.04 -21.17 -7.16
N SER A 144 -23.22 -20.65 -7.49
CA SER A 144 -23.86 -19.59 -6.71
C SER A 144 -24.20 -20.05 -5.29
N TYR A 145 -24.60 -21.31 -5.11
CA TYR A 145 -24.80 -21.87 -3.76
C TYR A 145 -23.49 -21.98 -2.97
N ILE A 146 -22.42 -22.44 -3.61
CA ILE A 146 -21.11 -22.55 -2.96
C ILE A 146 -20.62 -21.17 -2.50
N LEU A 147 -20.75 -20.15 -3.35
CA LEU A 147 -20.40 -18.77 -2.98
C LEU A 147 -21.33 -18.21 -1.90
N GLY A 148 -22.62 -18.56 -1.89
CA GLY A 148 -23.54 -18.21 -0.81
C GLY A 148 -23.12 -18.78 0.55
N CYS A 149 -22.63 -20.03 0.59
CA CYS A 149 -22.01 -20.59 1.78
C CYS A 149 -20.78 -19.79 2.22
N VAL A 150 -19.91 -19.42 1.28
CA VAL A 150 -18.70 -18.63 1.56
C VAL A 150 -19.06 -17.25 2.11
N ALA A 151 -20.04 -16.56 1.52
CA ALA A 151 -20.53 -15.26 1.99
C ALA A 151 -21.08 -15.33 3.43
N ARG A 152 -21.67 -16.46 3.80
CA ARG A 152 -22.16 -16.75 5.16
C ARG A 152 -21.10 -17.34 6.10
N GLN A 153 -19.85 -17.41 5.66
CA GLN A 153 -18.72 -18.01 6.41
C GLN A 153 -18.88 -19.51 6.73
N ASP A 154 -19.78 -20.22 6.04
CA ASP A 154 -20.01 -21.66 6.19
C ASP A 154 -19.08 -22.45 5.23
N LEU A 155 -17.78 -22.44 5.53
CA LEU A 155 -16.75 -23.08 4.70
C LEU A 155 -16.88 -24.61 4.68
N GLU A 156 -17.42 -25.22 5.74
CA GLU A 156 -17.61 -26.67 5.81
C GLU A 156 -18.65 -27.12 4.77
N ARG A 157 -19.81 -26.45 4.74
CA ARG A 157 -20.85 -26.74 3.75
C ARG A 157 -20.39 -26.40 2.34
N ALA A 158 -19.62 -25.33 2.15
CA ALA A 158 -19.02 -25.01 0.85
C ALA A 158 -18.13 -26.15 0.33
N HIS A 159 -17.25 -26.70 1.19
CA HIS A 159 -16.41 -27.84 0.84
C HIS A 159 -17.22 -29.10 0.53
N ALA A 160 -18.27 -29.38 1.30
CA ALA A 160 -19.15 -30.52 1.06
C ALA A 160 -19.84 -30.42 -0.31
N LEU A 161 -20.37 -29.24 -0.65
CA LEU A 161 -21.04 -28.98 -1.93
C LEU A 161 -20.08 -29.13 -3.12
N VAL A 162 -18.87 -28.57 -3.04
CA VAL A 162 -17.85 -28.72 -4.10
C VAL A 162 -17.40 -30.17 -4.25
N THR A 163 -17.27 -30.89 -3.14
CA THR A 163 -16.88 -32.31 -3.16
C THR A 163 -17.95 -33.16 -3.84
N ALA A 164 -19.23 -32.96 -3.48
CA ALA A 164 -20.35 -33.64 -4.12
C ALA A 164 -20.42 -33.31 -5.62
N TRP A 165 -20.33 -32.02 -5.97
CA TRP A 165 -20.35 -31.58 -7.37
C TRP A 165 -19.19 -32.14 -8.20
N SER A 166 -18.00 -32.28 -7.59
CA SER A 166 -16.82 -32.89 -8.20
C SER A 166 -16.95 -34.40 -8.37
N ALA A 167 -17.66 -35.09 -7.47
CA ALA A 167 -17.91 -36.53 -7.58
C ALA A 167 -18.86 -36.84 -8.73
N ASP A 168 -19.89 -36.01 -8.94
CA ASP A 168 -20.85 -36.15 -10.02
C ASP A 168 -20.24 -35.80 -11.40
N ASN A 169 -19.23 -34.90 -11.42
CA ASN A 169 -18.60 -34.41 -12.64
C ASN A 169 -17.07 -34.29 -12.46
N PRO A 170 -16.33 -35.41 -12.46
CA PRO A 170 -14.88 -35.39 -12.21
C PRO A 170 -14.13 -34.68 -13.34
N GLY A 171 -13.21 -33.78 -12.98
CA GLY A 171 -12.33 -33.11 -13.93
C GLY A 171 -13.01 -32.04 -14.81
N GLN A 172 -14.11 -31.43 -14.34
CA GLN A 172 -14.61 -30.18 -14.91
C GLN A 172 -13.71 -28.99 -14.48
N PRO A 173 -13.33 -28.09 -15.39
CA PRO A 173 -12.50 -26.92 -15.08
C PRO A 173 -13.07 -26.04 -13.96
N HIS A 174 -14.39 -25.80 -13.97
CA HIS A 174 -15.09 -25.02 -12.94
C HIS A 174 -14.99 -25.65 -11.55
N ASN A 175 -15.00 -27.00 -11.47
CA ASN A 175 -14.86 -27.72 -10.20
C ASN A 175 -13.45 -27.55 -9.63
N ASN A 176 -12.45 -27.67 -10.50
CA ASN A 176 -11.05 -27.46 -10.12
C ASN A 176 -10.82 -26.00 -9.68
N TYR A 177 -11.34 -25.02 -10.42
CA TYR A 177 -11.32 -23.62 -10.01
C TYR A 177 -11.94 -23.43 -8.62
N MET A 178 -13.15 -23.96 -8.40
CA MET A 178 -13.86 -23.77 -7.13
C MET A 178 -13.17 -24.47 -5.95
N ARG A 179 -12.59 -25.66 -6.16
CA ARG A 179 -11.70 -26.27 -5.14
C ARG A 179 -10.51 -25.36 -4.85
N GLY A 180 -9.85 -24.85 -5.89
CA GLY A 180 -8.75 -23.91 -5.75
C GLY A 180 -9.13 -22.68 -4.93
N PHE A 181 -10.28 -22.07 -5.23
CA PHE A 181 -10.84 -20.93 -4.52
C PHE A 181 -11.09 -21.22 -3.03
N LEU A 182 -11.73 -22.34 -2.70
CA LEU A 182 -11.96 -22.71 -1.29
C LEU A 182 -10.65 -23.03 -0.55
N LEU A 183 -9.69 -23.68 -1.21
CA LEU A 183 -8.37 -23.96 -0.64
C LEU A 183 -7.60 -22.67 -0.33
N LEU A 184 -7.72 -21.62 -1.16
CA LEU A 184 -7.15 -20.30 -0.86
C LEU A 184 -7.74 -19.71 0.43
N ARG A 185 -9.07 -19.81 0.61
CA ARG A 185 -9.76 -19.36 1.83
C ARG A 185 -9.33 -20.16 3.06
N SER A 186 -9.00 -21.43 2.90
CA SER A 186 -8.41 -22.26 3.95
C SER A 186 -6.88 -22.12 4.08
N ASN A 187 -6.27 -21.12 3.43
CA ASN A 187 -4.83 -20.85 3.42
C ASN A 187 -3.95 -22.03 2.94
N GLN A 188 -4.51 -22.98 2.19
CA GLN A 188 -3.80 -24.13 1.62
C GLN A 188 -3.21 -23.81 0.24
N ARG A 189 -2.35 -22.80 0.19
CA ARG A 189 -1.81 -22.20 -1.05
C ARG A 189 -1.21 -23.20 -2.05
N PRO A 190 -0.38 -24.19 -1.64
CA PRO A 190 0.20 -25.13 -2.60
C PRO A 190 -0.84 -26.08 -3.20
N ALA A 191 -1.88 -26.44 -2.45
CA ALA A 191 -2.97 -27.25 -2.96
C ALA A 191 -3.84 -26.44 -3.93
N ALA A 192 -4.18 -25.21 -3.56
CA ALA A 192 -4.90 -24.29 -4.44
C ALA A 192 -4.20 -24.07 -5.78
N ALA A 193 -2.88 -23.84 -5.76
CA ALA A 193 -2.09 -23.67 -6.98
C ALA A 193 -2.21 -24.88 -7.93
N ARG A 194 -2.22 -26.11 -7.40
CA ARG A 194 -2.37 -27.32 -8.22
C ARG A 194 -3.76 -27.38 -8.87
N GLU A 195 -4.80 -27.06 -8.13
CA GLU A 195 -6.18 -27.06 -8.63
C GLU A 195 -6.41 -26.01 -9.71
N LEU A 196 -5.93 -24.79 -9.48
CA LEU A 196 -6.04 -23.70 -10.45
C LEU A 196 -5.28 -24.05 -11.74
N LYS A 197 -4.09 -24.64 -11.64
CA LYS A 197 -3.33 -25.12 -12.81
C LYS A 197 -4.05 -26.26 -13.53
N ALA A 198 -4.63 -27.21 -12.81
CA ALA A 198 -5.41 -28.29 -13.42
C ALA A 198 -6.64 -27.76 -14.18
N ALA A 199 -7.31 -26.72 -13.67
CA ALA A 199 -8.38 -26.03 -14.40
C ALA A 199 -7.88 -25.43 -15.72
N LEU A 200 -6.72 -24.77 -15.69
CA LEU A 200 -6.12 -24.12 -16.87
C LEU A 200 -5.53 -25.10 -17.88
N GLU A 201 -5.03 -26.25 -17.44
CA GLU A 201 -4.55 -27.33 -18.31
C GLU A 201 -5.70 -27.96 -19.11
N GLN A 202 -6.84 -28.18 -18.44
CA GLN A 202 -8.05 -28.68 -19.09
C GLN A 202 -8.69 -27.63 -19.98
N GLN A 203 -8.58 -26.36 -19.57
CA GLN A 203 -9.23 -25.26 -20.25
C GLN A 203 -8.37 -23.99 -20.25
N PRO A 204 -7.51 -23.84 -21.27
CA PRO A 204 -6.79 -22.60 -21.50
C PRO A 204 -7.76 -21.44 -21.69
N GLY A 205 -7.56 -20.35 -20.93
CA GLY A 205 -8.43 -19.16 -21.00
C GLY A 205 -9.61 -19.16 -20.02
N HIS A 206 -9.65 -20.07 -19.04
CA HIS A 206 -10.59 -19.97 -17.92
C HIS A 206 -10.26 -18.74 -17.05
N GLU A 207 -10.94 -17.62 -17.32
CA GLU A 207 -10.56 -16.29 -16.85
C GLU A 207 -10.48 -16.19 -15.33
N LEU A 208 -11.46 -16.76 -14.62
CA LEU A 208 -11.49 -16.71 -13.16
C LEU A 208 -10.36 -17.51 -12.51
N ALA A 209 -9.89 -18.59 -13.15
CA ALA A 209 -8.75 -19.38 -12.67
C ALA A 209 -7.42 -18.67 -12.97
N GLU A 210 -7.32 -17.97 -14.10
CA GLU A 210 -6.18 -17.12 -14.42
C GLU A 210 -6.05 -15.96 -13.41
N ILE A 211 -7.17 -15.28 -13.07
CA ILE A 211 -7.17 -14.20 -12.06
C ILE A 211 -6.74 -14.74 -10.70
N ALA A 212 -7.37 -15.81 -10.21
CA ALA A 212 -7.03 -16.39 -8.90
C ALA A 212 -5.58 -16.88 -8.84
N LEU A 213 -5.04 -17.42 -9.94
CA LEU A 213 -3.63 -17.81 -10.01
C LEU A 213 -2.70 -16.59 -10.01
N ALA A 214 -3.07 -15.51 -10.69
CA ALA A 214 -2.29 -14.26 -10.71
C ALA A 214 -2.19 -13.64 -9.31
N GLU A 215 -3.30 -13.62 -8.57
CA GLU A 215 -3.36 -13.17 -7.18
C GLU A 215 -2.51 -14.03 -6.26
N LEU A 216 -2.60 -15.36 -6.40
CA LEU A 216 -1.78 -16.29 -5.62
C LEU A 216 -0.28 -16.08 -5.88
N LEU A 217 0.12 -15.88 -7.14
CA LEU A 217 1.51 -15.61 -7.51
C LEU A 217 2.01 -14.29 -6.91
N ASP A 218 1.18 -13.24 -6.89
CA ASP A 218 1.49 -11.97 -6.22
C ASP A 218 1.69 -12.18 -4.71
N GLN A 219 0.82 -12.94 -4.05
CA GLN A 219 0.94 -13.28 -2.63
C GLN A 219 2.20 -14.10 -2.32
N GLU A 220 2.65 -14.97 -3.23
CA GLU A 220 3.90 -15.73 -3.14
C GLU A 220 5.15 -14.92 -3.51
N LYS A 221 5.03 -13.60 -3.72
CA LYS A 221 6.11 -12.69 -4.16
C LYS A 221 6.70 -13.03 -5.53
N LYS A 222 5.99 -13.82 -6.35
CA LYS A 222 6.35 -14.15 -7.75
C LYS A 222 5.83 -13.10 -8.72
N SER A 223 6.25 -11.86 -8.49
CA SER A 223 5.68 -10.66 -9.12
C SER A 223 5.78 -10.65 -10.65
N GLU A 224 6.85 -11.22 -11.24
CA GLU A 224 6.99 -11.27 -12.70
C GLU A 224 6.01 -12.24 -13.38
N GLU A 225 5.78 -13.40 -12.77
CA GLU A 225 4.81 -14.38 -13.28
C GLU A 225 3.39 -13.83 -13.18
N SER A 226 3.06 -13.24 -12.02
CA SER A 226 1.78 -12.55 -11.81
C SER A 226 1.57 -11.42 -12.84
N LEU A 227 2.59 -10.59 -13.06
CA LEU A 227 2.53 -9.50 -14.04
C LEU A 227 2.24 -9.99 -15.46
N ARG A 228 2.91 -11.06 -15.91
CA ARG A 228 2.67 -11.63 -17.25
C ARG A 228 1.23 -12.11 -17.41
N LEU A 229 0.65 -12.71 -16.37
CA LEU A 229 -0.71 -13.21 -16.39
C LEU A 229 -1.73 -12.05 -16.42
N TYR A 230 -1.56 -11.05 -15.56
CA TYR A 230 -2.41 -9.85 -15.58
C TYR A 230 -2.31 -9.06 -16.88
N VAL A 231 -1.13 -8.93 -17.49
CA VAL A 231 -0.98 -8.30 -18.82
C VAL A 231 -1.73 -9.10 -19.89
N THR A 232 -1.69 -10.43 -19.82
CA THR A 232 -2.44 -11.28 -20.76
C THR A 232 -3.95 -11.07 -20.60
N LEU A 233 -4.45 -11.06 -19.37
CA LEU A 233 -5.85 -10.80 -19.05
C LEU A 233 -6.29 -9.41 -19.51
N ALA A 234 -5.51 -8.37 -19.20
CA ALA A 234 -5.80 -6.99 -19.59
C ALA A 234 -5.80 -6.79 -21.11
N ASN A 235 -4.94 -7.49 -21.85
CA ASN A 235 -4.94 -7.45 -23.32
C ASN A 235 -6.17 -8.13 -23.94
N ARG A 236 -6.71 -9.17 -23.30
CA ARG A 236 -7.96 -9.79 -23.75
C ARG A 236 -9.15 -8.85 -23.47
N ASN A 237 -9.20 -8.22 -22.32
CA ASN A 237 -10.24 -7.23 -22.01
C ASN A 237 -9.68 -5.98 -21.34
N PRO A 238 -9.39 -4.94 -22.15
CA PRO A 238 -8.88 -3.67 -21.64
C PRO A 238 -9.90 -2.87 -20.82
N GLN A 239 -11.14 -3.33 -20.66
CA GLN A 239 -12.21 -2.66 -19.91
C GLN A 239 -12.51 -3.34 -18.57
N ASN A 240 -11.88 -4.48 -18.26
CA ASN A 240 -12.10 -5.19 -17.01
C ASN A 240 -11.35 -4.48 -15.86
N VAL A 241 -12.05 -3.61 -15.14
CA VAL A 241 -11.49 -2.79 -14.05
C VAL A 241 -10.84 -3.67 -12.97
N ASN A 242 -11.43 -4.81 -12.60
CA ASN A 242 -10.85 -5.70 -11.58
C ASN A 242 -9.48 -6.27 -12.00
N VAL A 243 -9.36 -6.68 -13.27
CA VAL A 243 -8.08 -7.13 -13.84
C VAL A 243 -7.07 -5.99 -13.89
N LEU A 244 -7.50 -4.79 -14.27
CA LEU A 244 -6.63 -3.61 -14.31
C LEU A 244 -6.16 -3.19 -12.91
N THR A 245 -7.02 -3.26 -11.90
CA THR A 245 -6.69 -3.03 -10.49
C THR A 245 -5.66 -4.05 -10.01
N GLY A 246 -5.83 -5.34 -10.32
CA GLY A 246 -4.83 -6.36 -10.03
C GLY A 246 -3.50 -6.12 -10.73
N LEU A 247 -3.52 -5.70 -12.01
CA LEU A 247 -2.32 -5.32 -12.75
C LEU A 247 -1.61 -4.12 -12.11
N ALA A 248 -2.36 -3.08 -11.74
CA ALA A 248 -1.85 -1.88 -11.09
C ALA A 248 -1.20 -2.20 -9.74
N ARG A 249 -1.79 -3.10 -8.96
CA ARG A 249 -1.21 -3.61 -7.70
C ARG A 249 0.17 -4.21 -7.91
N VAL A 250 0.31 -5.10 -8.89
CA VAL A 250 1.59 -5.75 -9.19
C VAL A 250 2.61 -4.74 -9.73
N LEU A 251 2.18 -3.79 -10.56
CA LEU A 251 3.05 -2.70 -11.05
C LEU A 251 3.57 -1.83 -9.90
N ARG A 252 2.69 -1.43 -8.97
CA ARG A 252 3.06 -0.66 -7.78
C ARG A 252 4.04 -1.43 -6.89
N LYS A 253 3.74 -2.69 -6.54
CA LYS A 253 4.64 -3.56 -5.76
C LYS A 253 6.00 -3.79 -6.42
N THR A 254 6.08 -3.69 -7.74
CA THR A 254 7.34 -3.76 -8.51
C THR A 254 8.00 -2.39 -8.72
N GLY A 255 7.60 -1.36 -7.98
CA GLY A 255 8.23 -0.05 -7.97
C GLY A 255 7.85 0.84 -9.16
N ARG A 256 6.69 0.61 -9.79
CA ARG A 256 6.19 1.38 -10.94
C ARG A 256 4.80 2.00 -10.66
N PRO A 257 4.66 2.83 -9.60
CA PRO A 257 3.39 3.44 -9.23
C PRO A 257 2.85 4.39 -10.31
N ASP A 258 3.72 5.08 -11.06
CA ASP A 258 3.29 5.98 -12.15
C ASP A 258 2.54 5.22 -13.27
N LEU A 259 3.03 4.03 -13.64
CA LEU A 259 2.36 3.18 -14.63
C LEU A 259 1.08 2.58 -14.06
N ALA A 260 1.08 2.21 -12.77
CA ALA A 260 -0.12 1.74 -12.09
C ALA A 260 -1.23 2.81 -12.14
N ARG A 261 -0.90 4.07 -11.82
CA ARG A 261 -1.82 5.21 -11.93
C ARG A 261 -2.30 5.41 -13.36
N ALA A 262 -1.39 5.43 -14.33
CA ALA A 262 -1.73 5.69 -15.73
C ALA A 262 -2.72 4.67 -16.31
N ILE A 263 -2.65 3.41 -15.88
CA ILE A 263 -3.57 2.35 -16.33
C ILE A 263 -4.96 2.51 -15.71
N LEU A 264 -5.06 2.93 -14.45
CA LEU A 264 -6.34 3.09 -13.76
C LEU A 264 -7.01 4.45 -14.03
N GLN A 265 -6.24 5.48 -14.38
CA GLN A 265 -6.74 6.84 -14.55
C GLN A 265 -7.91 7.01 -15.52
N PRO A 266 -7.99 6.29 -16.66
CA PRO A 266 -9.15 6.36 -17.56
C PRO A 266 -10.45 5.83 -16.93
N PHE A 267 -10.36 5.06 -15.85
CA PHE A 267 -11.46 4.33 -15.23
C PHE A 267 -11.96 4.95 -13.92
N LEU A 268 -11.40 6.09 -13.50
CA LEU A 268 -11.78 6.77 -12.25
C LEU A 268 -13.30 7.00 -12.13
N ALA A 269 -13.95 7.45 -13.21
CA ALA A 269 -15.40 7.70 -13.21
C ALA A 269 -16.24 6.41 -13.26
N ALA A 270 -15.70 5.33 -13.82
CA ALA A 270 -16.40 4.04 -13.90
C ALA A 270 -16.29 3.25 -12.59
N ALA A 271 -15.20 3.48 -11.83
CA ALA A 271 -14.88 2.76 -10.60
C ALA A 271 -15.20 3.53 -9.31
N GLU A 272 -15.98 4.62 -9.41
CA GLU A 272 -16.34 5.53 -8.30
C GLU A 272 -16.97 4.79 -7.08
N HIS A 273 -17.49 3.58 -7.29
CA HIS A 273 -18.13 2.76 -6.24
C HIS A 273 -17.39 1.45 -5.94
N SER A 274 -16.23 1.22 -6.55
CA SER A 274 -15.43 0.01 -6.32
C SER A 274 -14.45 0.24 -5.18
N SER A 275 -14.73 -0.38 -4.03
CA SER A 275 -13.87 -0.29 -2.85
C SER A 275 -12.47 -0.84 -3.12
N THR A 276 -12.34 -1.95 -3.86
CA THR A 276 -11.03 -2.52 -4.23
C THR A 276 -10.22 -1.60 -5.15
N PHE A 277 -10.89 -0.85 -6.03
CA PHE A 277 -10.25 0.18 -6.85
C PHE A 277 -9.80 1.37 -5.98
N ALA A 278 -10.65 1.84 -5.05
CA ALA A 278 -10.32 2.94 -4.14
C ALA A 278 -9.11 2.60 -3.26
N VAL A 279 -9.06 1.38 -2.70
CA VAL A 279 -7.90 0.89 -1.94
C VAL A 279 -6.62 0.92 -2.76
N GLU A 280 -6.68 0.44 -4.02
CA GLU A 280 -5.48 0.39 -4.86
C GLU A 280 -5.03 1.80 -5.25
N MET A 281 -5.97 2.70 -5.59
CA MET A 281 -5.65 4.11 -5.83
C MET A 281 -5.03 4.76 -4.60
N ALA A 282 -5.58 4.57 -3.40
CA ALA A 282 -4.99 5.05 -2.16
C ALA A 282 -3.54 4.57 -1.98
N CYS A 283 -3.28 3.29 -2.24
CA CYS A 283 -1.93 2.74 -2.14
C CYS A 283 -0.98 3.32 -3.20
N ILE A 284 -1.45 3.53 -4.43
CA ILE A 284 -0.68 4.17 -5.50
C ILE A 284 -0.30 5.60 -5.10
N GLU A 285 -1.25 6.39 -4.60
CA GLU A 285 -1.00 7.76 -4.15
C GLU A 285 -0.03 7.81 -2.97
N LEU A 286 -0.21 6.91 -2.00
CA LEU A 286 0.70 6.77 -0.86
C LEU A 286 2.14 6.47 -1.31
N ASP A 287 2.32 5.47 -2.18
CA ASP A 287 3.63 5.08 -2.70
C ASP A 287 4.26 6.16 -3.59
N SER A 288 3.43 7.03 -4.18
CA SER A 288 3.85 8.20 -4.97
C SER A 288 4.14 9.44 -4.11
N GLY A 289 3.81 9.40 -2.81
CA GLY A 289 4.00 10.52 -1.88
C GLY A 289 2.89 11.58 -1.89
N ASN A 290 1.75 11.29 -2.54
CA ASN A 290 0.58 12.18 -2.60
C ASN A 290 -0.37 11.85 -1.44
N TYR A 291 -0.01 12.23 -0.22
CA TYR A 291 -0.70 11.77 0.98
C TYR A 291 -2.14 12.30 1.11
N GLU A 292 -2.42 13.50 0.62
CA GLU A 292 -3.76 14.09 0.61
C GLU A 292 -4.71 13.34 -0.32
N ASP A 293 -4.24 12.98 -1.53
CA ASP A 293 -5.00 12.17 -2.48
C ASP A 293 -5.20 10.76 -1.93
N ALA A 294 -4.17 10.18 -1.29
CA ALA A 294 -4.28 8.87 -0.63
C ALA A 294 -5.37 8.86 0.44
N ALA A 295 -5.45 9.91 1.28
CA ALA A 295 -6.50 10.04 2.29
C ALA A 295 -7.90 10.13 1.66
N THR A 296 -8.04 10.91 0.58
CA THR A 296 -9.31 11.06 -0.15
C THR A 296 -9.83 9.72 -0.71
N TRP A 297 -8.93 8.86 -1.19
CA TRP A 297 -9.29 7.53 -1.66
C TRP A 297 -9.62 6.56 -0.52
N LEU A 298 -8.90 6.65 0.61
CA LEU A 298 -9.19 5.85 1.79
C LEU A 298 -10.57 6.16 2.39
N GLU A 299 -11.02 7.42 2.33
CA GLU A 299 -12.36 7.82 2.75
C GLU A 299 -13.48 7.19 1.91
N GLN A 300 -13.20 6.80 0.66
CA GLN A 300 -14.14 6.13 -0.23
C GLN A 300 -14.17 4.61 -0.07
N THR A 301 -13.28 4.06 0.77
CA THR A 301 -13.17 2.62 0.99
C THR A 301 -14.27 2.12 1.92
N SER A 302 -14.80 0.93 1.67
CA SER A 302 -15.79 0.31 2.55
C SER A 302 -15.21 0.03 3.95
N PRO A 303 -16.00 0.03 5.04
CA PRO A 303 -15.50 -0.31 6.37
C PRO A 303 -14.87 -1.70 6.47
N GLN A 304 -15.33 -2.65 5.64
CA GLN A 304 -14.81 -4.02 5.61
C GLN A 304 -13.42 -4.07 4.97
N ASP A 305 -13.25 -3.37 3.84
CA ASP A 305 -11.97 -3.32 3.14
C ASP A 305 -10.94 -2.45 3.87
N LEU A 306 -11.40 -1.41 4.58
CA LEU A 306 -10.55 -0.58 5.44
C LEU A 306 -10.04 -1.38 6.65
N ALA A 307 -10.83 -2.34 7.14
CA ALA A 307 -10.44 -3.24 8.22
C ALA A 307 -9.45 -4.32 7.76
N GLU A 308 -9.21 -4.50 6.46
CA GLU A 308 -8.12 -5.38 6.02
C GLU A 308 -6.76 -4.80 6.41
N HIS A 309 -5.90 -5.64 6.99
CA HIS A 309 -4.57 -5.28 7.49
C HIS A 309 -3.73 -4.43 6.51
N THR A 310 -3.77 -4.73 5.21
CA THR A 310 -3.01 -4.00 4.18
C THR A 310 -3.52 -2.57 4.00
N THR A 311 -4.84 -2.41 3.91
CA THR A 311 -5.50 -1.11 3.75
C THR A 311 -5.37 -0.27 5.01
N LEU A 312 -5.54 -0.90 6.18
CA LEU A 312 -5.37 -0.25 7.47
C LEU A 312 -3.94 0.25 7.69
N SER A 313 -2.95 -0.52 7.21
CA SER A 313 -1.55 -0.09 7.19
C SER A 313 -1.34 1.13 6.29
N ALA A 314 -1.93 1.13 5.08
CA ALA A 314 -1.86 2.26 4.16
C ALA A 314 -2.52 3.51 4.78
N ALA A 315 -3.66 3.36 5.46
CA ALA A 315 -4.33 4.43 6.18
C ALA A 315 -3.47 4.99 7.32
N GLY A 316 -2.92 4.12 8.17
CA GLY A 316 -2.05 4.52 9.27
C GLY A 316 -0.82 5.29 8.79
N ILE A 317 -0.17 4.84 7.70
CA ILE A 317 0.99 5.53 7.13
C ILE A 317 0.57 6.87 6.53
N THR A 318 -0.51 6.92 5.76
CA THR A 318 -1.04 8.15 5.15
C THR A 318 -1.33 9.21 6.22
N LEU A 319 -2.05 8.83 7.27
CA LEU A 319 -2.38 9.71 8.40
C LEU A 319 -1.12 10.20 9.14
N ALA A 320 -0.13 9.32 9.33
CA ALA A 320 1.13 9.69 9.96
C ALA A 320 1.91 10.71 9.10
N MET A 321 1.93 10.53 7.78
CA MET A 321 2.59 11.45 6.85
C MET A 321 1.89 12.81 6.76
N LEU A 322 0.56 12.84 6.97
CA LEU A 322 -0.24 14.06 7.07
C LEU A 322 -0.14 14.74 8.45
N GLY A 323 0.56 14.14 9.42
CA GLY A 323 0.71 14.67 10.77
C GLY A 323 -0.47 14.41 11.71
N ASP A 324 -1.45 13.58 11.31
CA ASP A 324 -2.56 13.15 12.17
C ASP A 324 -2.14 11.94 13.02
N THR A 325 -1.22 12.20 13.94
CA THR A 325 -0.66 11.20 14.87
C THR A 325 -1.74 10.44 15.66
N PRO A 326 -2.82 11.06 16.17
CA PRO A 326 -3.86 10.33 16.89
C PRO A 326 -4.61 9.32 16.03
N ARG A 327 -4.98 9.68 14.79
CA ARG A 327 -5.65 8.73 13.88
C ARG A 327 -4.70 7.65 13.40
N ALA A 328 -3.46 8.02 13.10
CA ALA A 328 -2.41 7.06 12.74
C ALA A 328 -2.17 6.03 13.84
N ALA A 329 -1.99 6.48 15.09
CA ALA A 329 -1.78 5.59 16.23
C ALA A 329 -2.94 4.61 16.43
N ARG A 330 -4.19 5.04 16.23
CA ARG A 330 -5.36 4.15 16.28
C ARG A 330 -5.34 3.09 15.17
N ALA A 331 -5.00 3.46 13.94
CA ALA A 331 -4.87 2.50 12.84
C ALA A 331 -3.82 1.42 13.16
N PHE A 332 -2.67 1.83 13.70
CA PHE A 332 -1.61 0.90 14.08
C PHE A 332 -1.96 0.07 15.32
N GLN A 333 -2.67 0.64 16.31
CA GLN A 333 -3.14 -0.10 17.47
C GLN A 333 -4.13 -1.20 17.07
N TRP A 334 -5.00 -0.92 16.10
CA TRP A 334 -5.91 -1.94 15.58
C TRP A 334 -5.13 -3.10 14.97
N ILE A 335 -4.13 -2.83 14.14
CA ILE A 335 -3.24 -3.87 13.59
C ILE A 335 -2.57 -4.68 14.72
N ALA A 336 -2.05 -4.01 15.74
CA ALA A 336 -1.40 -4.67 16.88
C ALA A 336 -2.36 -5.56 17.68
N ASP A 337 -3.60 -5.12 17.85
CA ASP A 337 -4.64 -5.89 18.55
C ASP A 337 -5.06 -7.13 17.74
N GLU A 338 -5.16 -7.03 16.41
CA GLU A 338 -5.43 -8.20 15.54
C GLU A 338 -4.28 -9.22 15.61
N MET A 339 -3.03 -8.76 15.56
CA MET A 339 -1.86 -9.65 15.68
C MET A 339 -1.77 -10.30 17.07
N SER A 340 -2.09 -9.55 18.13
CA SER A 340 -2.18 -10.07 19.50
C SER A 340 -3.26 -11.16 19.59
N ALA A 341 -4.42 -10.98 18.94
CA ALA A 341 -5.49 -11.98 18.96
C ALA A 341 -5.06 -13.29 18.27
N VAL A 342 -4.35 -13.20 17.14
CA VAL A 342 -3.79 -14.38 16.46
C VAL A 342 -2.75 -15.09 17.35
N THR A 343 -1.92 -14.33 18.06
CA THR A 343 -0.89 -14.88 18.94
C THR A 343 -1.52 -15.58 20.16
N LEU A 344 -2.48 -14.93 20.82
CA LEU A 344 -3.23 -15.51 21.93
C LEU A 344 -4.01 -16.76 21.52
N LEU A 345 -4.59 -16.78 20.32
CA LEU A 345 -5.25 -17.98 19.79
C LEU A 345 -4.25 -19.14 19.67
N HIS A 346 -3.05 -18.89 19.14
CA HIS A 346 -2.01 -19.91 19.05
C HIS A 346 -1.54 -20.40 20.42
N ASP A 347 -1.35 -19.49 21.38
CA ASP A 347 -0.96 -19.85 22.75
C ASP A 347 -2.05 -20.68 23.44
N MET A 348 -3.32 -20.38 23.19
CA MET A 348 -4.45 -21.19 23.67
C MET A 348 -4.49 -22.59 23.05
N GLU A 349 -4.12 -22.75 21.77
CA GLU A 349 -4.00 -24.08 21.14
C GLU A 349 -2.90 -24.93 21.80
N LEU A 350 -1.81 -24.30 22.23
CA LEU A 350 -0.70 -24.94 22.92
C LEU A 350 -1.01 -25.20 24.42
N ALA A 351 -1.84 -24.37 25.03
CA ALA A 351 -2.19 -24.42 26.46
C ALA A 351 -3.72 -24.29 26.72
N PRO A 352 -4.53 -25.26 26.28
CA PRO A 352 -6.00 -25.14 26.25
C PRO A 352 -6.68 -25.08 27.63
N THR A 353 -5.94 -25.40 28.71
CA THR A 353 -6.43 -25.35 30.09
C THR A 353 -6.06 -24.04 30.82
N HIS A 354 -5.41 -23.08 30.16
CA HIS A 354 -4.96 -21.84 30.78
C HIS A 354 -6.07 -20.78 30.79
N GLU A 355 -6.83 -20.71 31.89
CA GLU A 355 -8.02 -19.84 32.02
C GLU A 355 -7.74 -18.34 31.83
N GLU A 356 -6.52 -17.88 32.13
CA GLU A 356 -6.14 -16.47 31.98
C GLU A 356 -5.97 -16.07 30.51
N LEU A 357 -5.41 -16.96 29.68
CA LEU A 357 -5.26 -16.75 28.23
C LEU A 357 -6.63 -16.72 27.55
N ALA A 358 -7.54 -17.61 27.96
CA ALA A 358 -8.91 -17.62 27.46
C ALA A 358 -9.67 -16.33 27.80
N ARG A 359 -9.45 -15.77 29.00
CA ARG A 359 -10.05 -14.49 29.42
C ARG A 359 -9.48 -13.32 28.61
N GLU A 360 -8.17 -13.27 28.45
CA GLU A 360 -7.49 -12.22 27.68
C GLU A 360 -7.93 -12.24 26.21
N PHE A 361 -7.97 -13.42 25.60
CA PHE A 361 -8.49 -13.61 24.24
C PHE A 361 -9.95 -13.17 24.12
N GLN A 362 -10.83 -13.56 25.05
CA GLN A 362 -12.23 -13.13 25.04
C GLN A 362 -12.37 -11.60 25.16
N GLN A 363 -11.57 -10.97 26.01
CA GLN A 363 -11.58 -9.52 26.19
C GLN A 363 -11.10 -8.80 24.93
N LEU A 364 -10.01 -9.27 24.32
CA LEU A 364 -9.47 -8.72 23.08
C LEU A 364 -10.44 -8.91 21.91
N MET A 365 -11.02 -10.10 21.76
CA MET A 365 -12.04 -10.38 20.73
C MET A 365 -13.31 -9.55 20.95
N SER A 366 -13.71 -9.28 22.20
CA SER A 366 -14.83 -8.38 22.47
C SER A 366 -14.51 -6.94 22.05
N THR A 367 -13.26 -6.51 22.20
CA THR A 367 -12.79 -5.18 21.79
C THR A 367 -12.74 -5.05 20.28
N LEU A 368 -12.18 -6.05 19.58
CA LEU A 368 -12.15 -6.11 18.12
C LEU A 368 -13.56 -6.19 17.52
N SER A 369 -14.45 -7.00 18.12
CA SER A 369 -15.85 -7.11 17.70
C SER A 369 -16.62 -5.80 17.93
N ALA A 370 -16.39 -5.13 19.07
CA ALA A 370 -16.99 -3.83 19.37
C ALA A 370 -16.51 -2.70 18.45
N ARG A 371 -15.32 -2.84 17.82
CA ARG A 371 -14.84 -1.92 16.78
C ARG A 371 -15.53 -2.12 15.42
N GLY A 372 -16.31 -3.20 15.25
CA GLY A 372 -17.04 -3.50 14.02
C GLY A 372 -18.15 -2.48 13.65
N THR A 373 -18.14 -2.05 12.38
CA THR A 373 -19.10 -1.16 11.66
C THR A 373 -19.14 0.34 11.99
N GLN A 374 -18.28 0.88 12.87
CA GLN A 374 -18.18 2.33 13.08
C GLN A 374 -16.80 2.84 12.61
N PRO A 375 -16.67 3.35 11.36
CA PRO A 375 -15.41 3.82 10.81
C PRO A 375 -15.04 5.22 11.35
N GLY A 376 -14.71 5.30 12.63
CA GLY A 376 -14.26 6.54 13.29
C GLY A 376 -12.78 6.88 13.05
N LEU A 377 -12.11 6.21 12.10
CA LEU A 377 -10.71 6.49 11.76
C LEU A 377 -10.58 7.92 11.20
N PHE A 378 -11.61 8.44 10.52
CA PHE A 378 -11.68 9.79 9.95
C PHE A 378 -12.71 10.71 10.62
N ASP A 379 -13.47 10.23 11.60
CA ASP A 379 -14.36 11.10 12.39
C ASP A 379 -13.58 12.01 13.34
N ALA A 380 -13.97 13.28 13.38
CA ALA A 380 -13.32 14.34 14.17
C ALA A 380 -13.60 14.26 15.67
N ALA A 381 -14.50 13.37 16.12
CA ALA A 381 -15.09 13.43 17.45
C ALA A 381 -14.75 12.24 18.35
N PHE A 382 -13.49 11.78 18.39
CA PHE A 382 -12.99 10.96 19.50
C PHE A 382 -11.47 11.14 19.61
N ALA A 383 -11.07 12.25 20.21
CA ALA A 383 -9.73 12.42 20.74
C ALA A 383 -9.71 11.84 22.17
N HIS A 384 -8.64 11.11 22.50
CA HIS A 384 -8.25 10.59 23.82
C HIS A 384 -8.79 9.18 24.13
N GLY A 385 -7.93 8.19 23.90
CA GLY A 385 -8.00 6.86 24.51
C GLY A 385 -6.65 6.57 25.14
N ASP A 386 -6.57 6.86 26.45
CA ASP A 386 -5.46 6.52 27.34
C ASP A 386 -5.47 5.01 27.57
N SER A 387 -4.34 4.34 27.36
CA SER A 387 -4.19 2.92 27.66
C SER A 387 -2.88 2.66 28.39
N GLY A 388 -2.99 2.25 29.67
CA GLY A 388 -2.01 1.38 30.31
C GLY A 388 -1.18 2.02 31.44
N ASP A 389 -1.64 1.85 32.67
CA ASP A 389 -0.96 2.14 33.93
C ASP A 389 0.38 1.38 34.07
N ASN A 390 1.48 2.01 33.62
CA ASN A 390 2.83 2.05 34.25
C ASN A 390 3.89 2.74 33.36
N VAL A 391 3.51 3.33 32.24
CA VAL A 391 4.45 4.00 31.32
C VAL A 391 4.80 5.40 31.87
N SER A 392 6.09 5.72 31.98
CA SER A 392 6.52 7.05 32.45
C SER A 392 6.00 8.16 31.51
N PRO A 393 5.77 9.40 32.01
CA PRO A 393 5.35 10.51 31.16
C PRO A 393 6.25 10.72 29.93
N GLY A 394 7.57 10.57 30.09
CA GLY A 394 8.52 10.65 28.98
C GLY A 394 8.35 9.54 27.95
N MET A 395 8.09 8.31 28.38
CA MET A 395 7.89 7.20 27.45
C MET A 395 6.56 7.33 26.68
N ARG A 396 5.52 7.93 27.28
CA ARG A 396 4.30 8.28 26.51
C ARG A 396 4.58 9.32 25.42
N LEU A 397 5.42 10.31 25.71
CA LEU A 397 5.87 11.28 24.70
C LEU A 397 6.69 10.57 23.60
N TYR A 398 7.56 9.63 23.98
CA TYR A 398 8.36 8.87 23.01
C TYR A 398 7.47 8.05 22.08
N ASN A 399 6.50 7.31 22.63
CA ASN A 399 5.55 6.52 21.85
C ASN A 399 4.74 7.39 20.87
N THR A 400 4.41 8.61 21.30
CA THR A 400 3.65 9.57 20.50
C THR A 400 4.49 10.18 19.37
N HIS A 401 5.72 10.62 19.65
CA HIS A 401 6.48 11.48 18.75
C HIS A 401 7.68 10.80 18.06
N CYS A 402 8.19 9.69 18.61
CA CYS A 402 9.48 9.12 18.20
C CYS A 402 9.37 7.67 17.70
N GLU A 403 8.51 6.85 18.32
CA GLU A 403 8.40 5.41 18.06
C GLU A 403 8.12 5.06 16.59
N ALA A 404 7.30 5.87 15.89
CA ALA A 404 6.97 5.60 14.48
C ALA A 404 8.21 5.48 13.59
N CYS A 405 9.27 6.25 13.90
CA CYS A 405 10.53 6.26 13.16
C CYS A 405 11.61 5.43 13.87
N HIS A 406 11.76 5.58 15.19
CA HIS A 406 12.84 4.98 15.95
C HIS A 406 12.51 3.59 16.51
N GLY A 407 11.27 3.13 16.42
CA GLY A 407 10.81 1.85 16.97
C GLY A 407 10.57 1.92 18.48
N PRO A 408 9.84 0.95 19.06
CA PRO A 408 9.50 0.94 20.50
C PRO A 408 10.72 0.85 21.40
N GLU A 409 11.79 0.21 20.94
CA GLU A 409 13.05 0.07 21.69
C GLU A 409 14.13 1.10 21.30
N GLY A 410 13.84 1.97 20.34
CA GLY A 410 14.79 2.98 19.86
C GLY A 410 15.81 2.49 18.84
N ARG A 411 15.61 1.34 18.19
CA ARG A 411 16.55 0.71 17.25
C ARG A 411 16.62 1.35 15.87
N GLY A 412 15.82 2.38 15.59
CA GLY A 412 15.77 3.00 14.26
C GLY A 412 14.98 2.19 13.24
N ASP A 413 14.23 1.19 13.67
CA ASP A 413 13.49 0.20 12.87
C ASP A 413 11.97 0.39 12.96
N GLY A 414 11.52 1.59 13.34
CA GLY A 414 10.10 1.93 13.41
C GLY A 414 9.39 1.71 12.08
N ARG A 415 8.08 1.54 12.10
CA ARG A 415 7.25 1.25 10.91
C ARG A 415 7.46 2.22 9.73
N ALA A 416 7.85 3.47 10.01
CA ALA A 416 8.17 4.46 8.99
C ALA A 416 9.60 4.31 8.43
N ALA A 417 10.54 3.71 9.17
CA ALA A 417 11.98 3.69 8.89
C ALA A 417 12.32 3.24 7.47
N ARG A 418 11.62 2.23 6.93
CA ARG A 418 11.83 1.71 5.57
C ARG A 418 11.58 2.73 4.45
N HIS A 419 10.88 3.82 4.74
CA HIS A 419 10.56 4.89 3.78
C HIS A 419 11.39 6.17 4.00
N LEU A 420 12.29 6.18 4.98
CA LEU A 420 13.04 7.36 5.38
C LEU A 420 14.49 7.27 4.91
N HIS A 421 14.99 8.38 4.35
CA HIS A 421 16.40 8.51 3.99
C HIS A 421 16.97 9.86 4.50
N PRO A 422 18.04 9.86 5.30
CA PRO A 422 18.72 8.69 5.86
C PRO A 422 17.80 7.89 6.79
N THR A 423 18.15 6.62 7.05
CA THR A 423 17.41 5.81 8.01
C THR A 423 17.43 6.45 9.41
N PRO A 424 16.38 6.29 10.21
CA PRO A 424 16.37 6.72 11.60
C PRO A 424 17.55 6.11 12.37
N ARG A 425 18.01 6.84 13.38
CA ARG A 425 19.15 6.40 14.18
C ARG A 425 18.73 5.34 15.20
N ASP A 426 19.54 4.30 15.38
CA ASP A 426 19.49 3.45 16.56
C ASP A 426 19.99 4.27 17.76
N LEU A 427 19.04 4.74 18.57
CA LEU A 427 19.27 5.51 19.78
C LEU A 427 20.03 4.71 20.86
N ARG A 428 20.08 3.38 20.72
CA ARG A 428 20.77 2.46 21.63
C ARG A 428 22.25 2.35 21.28
N LEU A 429 22.58 2.10 20.02
CA LEU A 429 23.93 1.67 19.62
C LEU A 429 24.67 2.63 18.69
N ASP A 430 23.98 3.47 17.92
CA ASP A 430 24.65 4.39 17.02
C ASP A 430 25.22 5.63 17.74
N LYS A 431 26.35 6.13 17.22
CA LYS A 431 26.91 7.41 17.68
C LYS A 431 25.97 8.58 17.28
N MET A 432 25.72 9.49 18.22
CA MET A 432 25.02 10.74 17.93
C MET A 432 25.94 11.68 17.15
N ARG A 433 25.44 12.24 16.04
CA ARG A 433 26.25 13.04 15.09
C ARG A 433 26.36 14.52 15.46
N LEU A 434 25.42 15.02 16.25
CA LEU A 434 25.34 16.42 16.66
C LEU A 434 25.72 16.49 18.14
N VAL A 435 26.98 16.86 18.39
CA VAL A 435 27.61 16.80 19.72
C VAL A 435 28.37 18.08 20.03
N SER A 436 28.24 18.60 21.25
CA SER A 436 29.03 19.73 21.74
C SER A 436 29.94 19.37 22.90
N GLY A 437 29.92 18.12 23.37
CA GLY A 437 30.83 17.62 24.40
C GLY A 437 32.21 17.26 23.84
N ASP A 438 33.21 17.32 24.71
CA ASP A 438 34.52 16.71 24.45
C ASP A 438 34.39 15.20 24.18
N GLY A 439 35.39 14.62 23.50
CA GLY A 439 35.38 13.22 23.11
C GLY A 439 34.31 12.83 22.07
N GLY A 440 33.50 13.78 21.58
CA GLY A 440 32.43 13.50 20.63
C GLY A 440 31.19 12.87 21.27
N ILE A 441 31.00 13.05 22.57
CA ILE A 441 29.83 12.56 23.33
C ILE A 441 28.77 13.68 23.37
N PRO A 442 27.49 13.40 23.08
CA PRO A 442 26.42 14.40 23.14
C PRO A 442 26.19 14.88 24.58
N THR A 443 25.98 16.18 24.76
CA THR A 443 25.41 16.74 25.99
C THR A 443 23.90 16.52 26.02
N ARG A 444 23.26 16.64 27.19
CA ARG A 444 21.78 16.66 27.27
C ARG A 444 21.17 17.75 26.37
N ASN A 445 21.81 18.91 26.30
CA ASN A 445 21.35 20.03 25.46
C ASN A 445 21.44 19.72 23.97
N ASP A 446 22.42 18.92 23.53
CA ASP A 446 22.48 18.45 22.14
C ASP A 446 21.26 17.60 21.79
N VAL A 447 20.93 16.62 22.64
CA VAL A 447 19.74 15.77 22.48
C VAL A 447 18.47 16.61 22.46
N ALA A 448 18.35 17.56 23.41
CA ALA A 448 17.21 18.47 23.49
C ALA A 448 17.07 19.32 22.22
N ASN A 449 18.17 19.83 21.67
CA ASN A 449 18.16 20.62 20.44
C ASN A 449 17.75 19.78 19.21
N VAL A 450 18.18 18.53 19.13
CA VAL A 450 17.73 17.62 18.06
C VAL A 450 16.22 17.37 18.15
N ILE A 451 15.67 17.20 19.35
CA ILE A 451 14.23 17.03 19.56
C ILE A 451 13.46 18.31 19.18
N ARG A 452 13.94 19.49 19.63
CA ARG A 452 13.28 20.78 19.36
C ARG A 452 13.33 21.17 17.89
N LEU A 453 14.49 21.02 17.26
CA LEU A 453 14.79 21.59 15.93
C LEU A 453 14.74 20.56 14.81
N GLY A 454 14.63 19.27 15.15
CA GLY A 454 14.84 18.19 14.21
C GLY A 454 16.29 18.16 13.70
N VAL A 455 16.49 17.48 12.57
CA VAL A 455 17.77 17.49 11.84
C VAL A 455 17.51 18.01 10.43
N PRO A 456 17.86 19.27 10.12
CA PRO A 456 17.67 19.87 8.81
C PRO A 456 18.18 19.00 7.65
N GLY A 457 17.36 18.92 6.59
CA GLY A 457 17.65 18.10 5.42
C GLY A 457 17.46 16.59 5.63
N THR A 458 16.73 16.18 6.67
CA THR A 458 16.35 14.77 6.94
C THR A 458 14.83 14.65 7.17
N ALA A 459 14.36 13.45 7.49
CA ALA A 459 12.97 13.21 7.91
C ALA A 459 12.70 13.56 9.39
N MET A 460 13.74 13.76 10.20
CA MET A 460 13.60 14.15 11.61
C MET A 460 13.19 15.63 11.67
N GLN A 461 11.89 15.89 11.77
CA GLN A 461 11.31 17.23 11.83
C GLN A 461 11.37 17.82 13.25
N PRO A 462 11.33 19.16 13.40
CA PRO A 462 11.15 19.80 14.70
C PRO A 462 9.79 19.45 15.33
N LEU A 463 9.75 19.46 16.67
CA LEU A 463 8.53 19.28 17.47
C LEU A 463 8.21 20.57 18.23
N PRO A 464 7.76 21.65 17.54
CA PRO A 464 7.54 22.97 18.15
C PRO A 464 6.42 23.00 19.20
N GLU A 465 5.56 21.99 19.21
CA GLU A 465 4.46 21.83 20.17
C GLU A 465 4.93 21.41 21.58
N LEU A 466 6.14 20.86 21.69
CA LEU A 466 6.68 20.39 22.97
C LEU A 466 7.30 21.54 23.77
N ARG A 467 6.90 21.64 25.04
CA ARG A 467 7.50 22.57 26.00
C ARG A 467 8.75 21.99 26.64
N ASP A 468 9.60 22.84 27.21
CA ASP A 468 10.88 22.41 27.81
C ASP A 468 10.77 21.22 28.77
N PRO A 469 9.80 21.15 29.71
CA PRO A 469 9.68 19.98 30.57
C PRO A 469 9.39 18.66 29.81
N GLN A 470 8.68 18.74 28.69
CA GLN A 470 8.36 17.57 27.85
C GLN A 470 9.57 17.17 27.02
N VAL A 471 10.35 18.14 26.54
CA VAL A 471 11.62 17.88 25.85
C VAL A 471 12.60 17.20 26.79
N GLU A 472 12.78 17.69 28.02
CA GLU A 472 13.67 17.06 29.00
C GLU A 472 13.23 15.63 29.36
N GLN A 473 11.92 15.38 29.45
CA GLN A 473 11.41 14.01 29.63
C GLN A 473 11.75 13.07 28.46
N LEU A 474 11.74 13.56 27.21
CA LEU A 474 12.19 12.79 26.06
C LEU A 474 13.72 12.60 26.06
N VAL A 475 14.47 13.62 26.48
CA VAL A 475 15.93 13.54 26.64
C VAL A 475 16.30 12.43 27.62
N ASP A 476 15.58 12.33 28.75
CA ASP A 476 15.77 11.25 29.72
C ASP A 476 15.58 9.87 29.07
N VAL A 477 14.48 9.68 28.31
CA VAL A 477 14.21 8.41 27.61
C VAL A 477 15.31 8.06 26.61
N VAL A 478 15.74 9.01 25.79
CA VAL A 478 16.78 8.78 24.76
C VAL A 478 18.12 8.43 25.41
N ILE A 479 18.49 9.10 26.51
CA ILE A 479 19.72 8.81 27.25
C ILE A 479 19.65 7.44 27.91
N ASP A 480 18.50 7.08 28.49
CA ASP A 480 18.30 5.76 29.11
C ASP A 480 18.34 4.63 28.07
N MET A 481 17.76 4.82 26.88
CA MET A 481 17.88 3.88 25.75
C MET A 481 19.33 3.69 25.32
N ARG A 482 20.11 4.78 25.23
CA ARG A 482 21.54 4.72 24.90
C ARG A 482 22.34 3.94 25.94
N ARG A 483 22.13 4.24 27.23
CA ARG A 483 22.86 3.59 28.33
C ARG A 483 22.50 2.11 28.45
N SER A 484 21.21 1.78 28.37
CA SER A 484 20.74 0.39 28.39
C SER A 484 21.24 -0.42 27.19
N GLY A 485 21.17 0.17 25.99
CA GLY A 485 21.69 -0.42 24.76
C GLY A 485 23.16 -0.78 24.80
N LEU A 486 24.01 0.16 25.22
CA LEU A 486 25.44 -0.08 25.40
C LEU A 486 25.72 -1.15 26.46
N ARG A 487 25.00 -1.12 27.59
CA ARG A 487 25.13 -2.13 28.64
C ARG A 487 24.85 -3.54 28.11
N GLU A 488 23.75 -3.70 27.36
CA GLU A 488 23.40 -4.98 26.72
C GLU A 488 24.44 -5.44 25.71
N ALA A 489 24.99 -4.52 24.90
CA ALA A 489 26.02 -4.83 23.93
C ALA A 489 27.31 -5.34 24.60
N PHE A 490 27.79 -4.65 25.64
CA PHE A 490 28.98 -5.11 26.40
C PHE A 490 28.75 -6.44 27.10
N LEU A 491 27.57 -6.66 27.69
CA LEU A 491 27.21 -7.95 28.28
C LEU A 491 27.25 -9.08 27.24
N ALA A 492 26.73 -8.84 26.05
CA ALA A 492 26.72 -9.81 24.97
C ALA A 492 28.14 -10.12 24.47
N GLU A 493 29.01 -9.11 24.38
CA GLU A 493 30.42 -9.24 23.99
C GLU A 493 31.21 -10.08 25.01
N MET A 494 31.15 -9.73 26.30
CA MET A 494 31.82 -10.50 27.37
C MET A 494 31.33 -11.96 27.42
N ALA A 495 30.02 -12.18 27.23
CA ALA A 495 29.45 -13.52 27.19
C ALA A 495 29.94 -14.33 25.98
N ALA A 496 30.12 -13.69 24.82
CA ALA A 496 30.65 -14.34 23.61
C ALA A 496 32.13 -14.73 23.76
N GLU A 497 32.90 -13.94 24.52
CA GLU A 497 34.32 -14.20 24.82
C GLU A 497 34.53 -15.15 26.01
N GLY A 498 33.45 -15.50 26.71
CA GLY A 498 33.50 -16.37 27.90
C GLY A 498 34.12 -15.70 29.11
N GLU A 499 34.17 -14.36 29.14
CA GLU A 499 34.70 -13.58 30.24
C GLU A 499 33.68 -13.46 31.39
N PRO A 500 34.14 -13.44 32.65
CA PRO A 500 33.26 -13.23 33.79
C PRO A 500 32.69 -11.80 33.77
N VAL A 501 31.37 -11.69 33.88
CA VAL A 501 30.67 -10.39 33.92
C VAL A 501 30.97 -9.65 35.23
N ASP A 502 31.68 -8.52 35.16
CA ASP A 502 31.81 -7.53 36.24
C ASP A 502 30.94 -6.30 35.94
N GLU A 503 29.88 -6.12 36.74
CA GLU A 503 28.95 -5.00 36.60
C GLU A 503 29.64 -3.63 36.74
N ARG A 504 30.73 -3.52 37.51
CA ARG A 504 31.48 -2.27 37.66
C ARG A 504 32.26 -1.91 36.41
N GLU A 505 32.83 -2.92 35.76
CA GLU A 505 33.53 -2.74 34.49
C GLU A 505 32.56 -2.31 33.40
N ILE A 506 31.42 -2.97 33.30
CA ILE A 506 30.36 -2.61 32.34
C ILE A 506 29.85 -1.19 32.59
N ALA A 507 29.60 -0.82 33.85
CA ALA A 507 29.19 0.55 34.19
C ALA A 507 30.24 1.58 33.76
N ALA A 508 31.53 1.30 33.97
CA ALA A 508 32.62 2.17 33.53
C ALA A 508 32.71 2.29 32.00
N LEU A 509 32.50 1.20 31.26
CA LEU A 509 32.47 1.20 29.79
C LEU A 509 31.27 2.00 29.24
N VAL A 510 30.10 1.84 29.85
CA VAL A 510 28.90 2.64 29.50
C VAL A 510 29.13 4.11 29.81
N ASP A 511 29.71 4.44 30.97
CA ASP A 511 30.00 5.82 31.35
C ASP A 511 31.03 6.46 30.41
N ALA A 512 32.06 5.72 29.99
CA ALA A 512 33.05 6.22 29.03
C ALA A 512 32.46 6.62 27.67
N GLN A 513 31.26 6.12 27.31
CA GLN A 513 30.58 6.45 26.05
C GLN A 513 29.35 7.36 26.21
N THR A 514 28.92 7.66 27.43
CA THR A 514 27.65 8.37 27.67
C THR A 514 27.75 9.52 28.66
N VAL A 515 28.77 9.54 29.52
CA VAL A 515 29.05 10.68 30.39
C VAL A 515 29.82 11.71 29.58
N THR A 516 29.14 12.81 29.26
CA THR A 516 29.78 13.95 28.61
C THR A 516 30.78 14.60 29.54
N GLY A 517 31.98 14.92 29.05
CA GLY A 517 32.92 15.76 29.79
C GLY A 517 32.56 17.25 29.64
N GLN A 518 33.58 18.10 29.50
CA GLN A 518 33.34 19.54 29.42
C GLN A 518 32.80 19.92 28.04
N PRO A 519 31.78 20.79 27.95
CA PRO A 519 31.36 21.37 26.68
C PRO A 519 32.55 21.99 25.95
N ALA A 520 32.66 21.72 24.66
CA ALA A 520 33.71 22.28 23.83
C ALA A 520 33.62 23.82 23.86
N HIS A 521 34.76 24.46 24.09
CA HIS A 521 34.84 25.90 24.09
C HIS A 521 34.63 26.43 22.66
N VAL A 522 33.58 27.22 22.46
CA VAL A 522 33.33 27.94 21.22
C VAL A 522 33.60 29.43 21.49
N PRO A 523 34.56 30.07 20.80
CA PRO A 523 34.82 31.48 20.97
C PRO A 523 33.68 32.33 20.41
N ASP A 524 33.53 33.56 20.91
CA ASP A 524 32.60 34.52 20.33
C ASP A 524 32.97 34.79 18.86
N HIS A 525 32.01 34.57 17.97
CA HIS A 525 32.25 34.74 16.55
C HIS A 525 32.14 36.21 16.15
N ARG A 526 33.20 36.73 15.52
CA ARG A 526 33.17 38.03 14.84
C ARG A 526 32.20 37.98 13.64
N ALA A 527 31.68 39.15 13.26
CA ALA A 527 30.92 39.29 12.02
C ALA A 527 31.80 38.98 10.80
N ALA A 528 31.19 38.44 9.75
CA ALA A 528 31.89 38.20 8.49
C ALA A 528 32.30 39.52 7.84
N ASP A 529 33.58 39.63 7.50
CA ASP A 529 34.15 40.67 6.63
C ASP A 529 34.91 40.03 5.46
N PRO A 530 35.14 40.75 4.35
CA PRO A 530 35.80 40.19 3.16
C PRO A 530 37.19 39.59 3.44
N GLU A 531 37.95 40.14 4.39
CA GLU A 531 39.28 39.62 4.73
C GLU A 531 39.18 38.32 5.53
N SER A 532 38.25 38.23 6.48
CA SER A 532 37.98 37.00 7.25
C SER A 532 37.53 35.86 6.37
N VAL A 533 36.65 36.13 5.41
CA VAL A 533 36.18 35.14 4.42
C VAL A 533 37.33 34.70 3.51
N ALA A 534 38.17 35.63 3.06
CA ALA A 534 39.35 35.29 2.23
C ALA A 534 40.37 34.44 3.00
N ARG A 535 40.65 34.74 4.28
CA ARG A 535 41.49 33.89 5.14
C ARG A 535 40.85 32.51 5.35
N GLY A 536 39.53 32.46 5.54
CA GLY A 536 38.78 31.21 5.67
C GLY A 536 38.86 30.33 4.43
N ALA A 537 38.79 30.93 3.23
CA ALA A 537 38.96 30.22 1.96
C ALA A 537 40.33 29.54 1.85
N LEU A 538 41.39 30.20 2.33
CA LEU A 538 42.73 29.59 2.40
C LEU A 538 42.74 28.39 3.35
N ARG A 539 42.12 28.52 4.55
CA ARG A 539 42.02 27.40 5.50
C ARG A 539 41.24 26.24 4.94
N TYR A 540 40.18 26.48 4.18
CA TYR A 540 39.38 25.44 3.55
C TYR A 540 40.19 24.55 2.59
N VAL A 541 41.12 25.17 1.86
CA VAL A 541 42.06 24.43 0.99
C VAL A 541 43.15 23.73 1.79
N GLU A 542 43.79 24.42 2.74
CA GLU A 542 44.85 23.86 3.60
C GLU A 542 44.39 22.65 4.42
N GLN A 543 43.16 22.70 4.93
CA GLN A 543 42.53 21.60 5.69
C GLN A 543 41.93 20.52 4.78
N SER A 544 42.14 20.60 3.46
CA SER A 544 41.66 19.65 2.45
C SER A 544 40.14 19.44 2.42
N CYS A 545 39.35 20.42 2.90
CA CYS A 545 37.88 20.34 2.89
C CYS A 545 37.32 20.24 1.46
N HIS A 546 37.98 20.89 0.51
CA HIS A 546 37.64 20.87 -0.92
C HIS A 546 37.69 19.47 -1.55
N SER A 547 38.42 18.51 -0.96
CA SER A 547 38.50 17.14 -1.50
C SER A 547 37.16 16.39 -1.43
N CYS A 548 36.33 16.72 -0.44
CA CYS A 548 35.01 16.14 -0.24
C CYS A 548 33.86 17.08 -0.65
N HIS A 549 34.00 18.38 -0.37
CA HIS A 549 32.94 19.37 -0.58
C HIS A 549 33.11 20.21 -1.87
N GLY A 550 34.26 20.11 -2.54
CA GLY A 550 34.60 20.88 -3.74
C GLY A 550 35.11 22.28 -3.44
N GLU A 551 35.75 22.91 -4.43
CA GLU A 551 36.34 24.24 -4.27
C GLU A 551 35.32 25.30 -3.86
N ASN A 552 34.09 25.19 -4.36
CA ASN A 552 33.00 26.14 -4.10
C ASN A 552 31.90 25.57 -3.19
N GLY A 553 32.14 24.43 -2.54
CA GLY A 553 31.17 23.78 -1.66
C GLY A 553 30.05 22.98 -2.35
N THR A 554 30.13 22.76 -3.66
CA THR A 554 29.05 22.14 -4.47
C THR A 554 29.47 20.87 -5.25
N SER A 555 30.63 20.25 -4.98
CA SER A 555 31.04 19.06 -5.74
C SER A 555 30.65 17.75 -5.05
N ALA A 556 30.37 16.71 -5.84
CA ALA A 556 30.34 15.33 -5.37
C ALA A 556 31.78 14.83 -5.16
N PRO A 557 32.05 14.01 -4.13
CA PRO A 557 33.36 13.43 -3.93
C PRO A 557 33.68 12.48 -5.10
N THR A 558 34.94 12.45 -5.54
CA THR A 558 35.41 11.46 -6.55
C THR A 558 35.40 10.01 -6.04
N GLN A 559 35.12 9.81 -4.75
CA GLN A 559 35.07 8.51 -4.08
C GLN A 559 33.81 8.42 -3.22
N MET A 560 33.16 7.25 -3.28
CA MET A 560 32.02 6.94 -2.43
C MET A 560 32.48 6.89 -0.96
N LEU A 561 31.78 7.63 -0.09
CA LEU A 561 32.08 7.69 1.34
C LEU A 561 31.07 6.84 2.11
N PHE A 562 31.53 6.21 3.20
CA PHE A 562 30.71 5.35 4.03
C PHE A 562 30.86 5.71 5.50
N ASP A 563 29.79 5.58 6.27
CA ASP A 563 29.88 5.70 7.72
C ASP A 563 30.45 4.43 8.39
N ASP A 564 30.57 4.45 9.72
CA ASP A 564 31.13 3.36 10.54
C ASP A 564 30.39 2.01 10.33
N PHE A 565 29.18 2.02 9.76
CA PHE A 565 28.36 0.84 9.48
C PHE A 565 28.38 0.43 7.99
N GLY A 566 29.22 1.08 7.18
CA GLY A 566 29.32 0.82 5.75
C GLY A 566 28.14 1.36 4.93
N GLN A 567 27.33 2.27 5.48
CA GLN A 567 26.23 2.87 4.74
C GLN A 567 26.73 4.05 3.89
N PRO A 568 26.30 4.17 2.62
CA PRO A 568 26.66 5.31 1.78
C PRO A 568 26.30 6.64 2.43
N CYS A 569 27.28 7.54 2.54
CA CYS A 569 27.14 8.84 3.17
C CYS A 569 27.57 9.94 2.21
N ALA A 570 26.61 10.43 1.42
CA ALA A 570 26.80 11.59 0.55
C ALA A 570 27.36 12.81 1.29
N THR A 571 28.30 13.51 0.66
CA THR A 571 28.78 14.79 1.18
C THR A 571 27.68 15.83 1.10
N ARG A 572 27.75 16.80 2.02
CA ARG A 572 26.78 17.89 2.09
C ARG A 572 27.20 18.96 1.09
N ASP A 573 26.28 19.37 0.20
CA ASP A 573 26.44 20.58 -0.60
C ASP A 573 26.33 21.79 0.33
N LEU A 574 27.44 22.47 0.59
CA LEU A 574 27.51 23.57 1.54
C LEU A 574 26.76 24.81 1.04
N ALA A 575 26.58 24.95 -0.28
CA ALA A 575 25.85 26.06 -0.86
C ALA A 575 24.34 25.84 -0.75
N LEU A 576 23.85 24.67 -1.21
CA LEU A 576 22.43 24.43 -1.46
C LEU A 576 21.73 23.64 -0.36
N ASP A 577 22.40 22.71 0.33
CA ASP A 577 21.72 21.88 1.32
C ASP A 577 21.55 22.60 2.68
N PRO A 578 20.52 22.24 3.45
CA PRO A 578 20.45 22.56 4.88
C PRO A 578 21.57 21.87 5.66
N LEU A 579 22.26 22.64 6.52
CA LEU A 579 23.29 22.10 7.41
C LEU A 579 22.64 21.40 8.62
N LYS A 580 23.04 20.15 8.90
CA LYS A 580 22.40 19.27 9.90
C LYS A 580 22.38 19.86 11.33
N GLY A 581 23.36 20.68 11.69
CA GLY A 581 23.40 21.35 13.01
C GLY A 581 22.81 22.77 13.01
N GLY A 582 22.31 23.24 11.87
CA GLY A 582 21.98 24.65 11.63
C GLY A 582 23.15 25.44 11.01
N ASN A 583 22.86 26.67 10.58
CA ASN A 583 23.80 27.55 9.88
C ASN A 583 24.35 28.68 10.78
N THR A 584 24.25 28.56 12.11
CA THR A 584 24.90 29.52 13.02
C THR A 584 26.40 29.27 13.05
N ALA A 585 27.19 30.31 13.31
CA ALA A 585 28.65 30.17 13.35
C ALA A 585 29.07 29.13 14.41
N GLN A 586 28.39 29.13 15.56
CA GLN A 586 28.61 28.14 16.63
C GLN A 586 28.31 26.70 16.18
N ALA A 587 27.20 26.49 15.46
CA ALA A 587 26.84 25.15 14.98
C ALA A 587 27.87 24.61 13.99
N VAL A 588 28.28 25.45 13.02
CA VAL A 588 29.30 25.09 12.02
C VAL A 588 30.65 24.87 12.68
N TYR A 589 31.04 25.72 13.64
CA TYR A 589 32.28 25.58 14.40
C TYR A 589 32.35 24.22 15.10
N LEU A 590 31.27 23.81 15.79
CA LEU A 590 31.22 22.50 16.46
C LEU A 590 31.31 21.33 15.47
N ARG A 591 30.70 21.43 14.28
CA ARG A 591 30.80 20.37 13.25
C ARG A 591 32.20 20.23 12.67
N ILE A 592 32.97 21.31 12.61
CA ILE A 592 34.36 21.25 12.12
C ILE A 592 35.29 20.82 13.26
N LEU A 593 35.15 21.38 14.45
CA LEU A 593 36.00 21.06 15.61
C LEU A 593 35.85 19.59 16.04
N LEU A 594 34.62 19.13 16.25
CA LEU A 594 34.31 17.79 16.77
C LEU A 594 33.98 16.79 15.67
N GLY A 595 33.89 17.23 14.41
CA GLY A 595 33.44 16.41 13.30
C GLY A 595 31.95 16.07 13.42
N MET A 596 31.57 14.98 12.76
CA MET A 596 30.28 14.34 12.94
C MET A 596 30.52 12.85 13.25
N PRO A 597 30.47 12.44 14.54
CA PRO A 597 30.78 11.07 14.97
C PRO A 597 30.01 10.01 14.19
N GLY A 598 30.70 8.93 13.81
CA GLY A 598 30.11 7.87 12.99
C GLY A 598 29.73 8.34 11.58
N SER A 599 30.52 9.24 11.01
CA SER A 599 30.42 9.64 9.60
C SER A 599 31.81 9.94 9.04
N PRO A 600 31.96 10.06 7.71
CA PRO A 600 33.21 10.43 7.07
C PRO A 600 33.72 11.84 7.42
N HIS A 601 32.93 12.70 8.08
CA HIS A 601 33.33 14.08 8.35
C HIS A 601 34.22 14.15 9.61
N PRO A 602 35.55 14.32 9.46
CA PRO A 602 36.48 14.21 10.57
C PRO A 602 36.41 15.41 11.51
N ALA A 603 36.91 15.20 12.73
CA ALA A 603 37.16 16.27 13.69
C ALA A 603 38.45 17.02 13.34
N ASN A 604 38.44 18.34 13.46
CA ASN A 604 39.61 19.19 13.27
C ASN A 604 40.00 19.91 14.56
N VAL A 605 40.69 19.18 15.43
CA VAL A 605 41.10 19.66 16.77
C VAL A 605 42.38 20.49 16.77
N ASN A 606 43.14 20.49 15.67
CA ASN A 606 44.47 21.10 15.60
C ASN A 606 44.46 22.54 15.06
N LEU A 607 43.32 23.01 14.53
CA LEU A 607 43.21 24.36 13.98
C LEU A 607 43.02 25.37 15.11
N ALA A 608 43.85 26.43 15.12
CA ALA A 608 43.75 27.49 16.12
C ALA A 608 42.36 28.17 16.08
N PRO A 609 41.80 28.60 17.24
CA PRO A 609 40.43 29.12 17.31
C PRO A 609 40.09 30.27 16.35
N ASP A 610 41.04 31.20 16.12
CA ASP A 610 40.87 32.30 15.18
C ASP A 610 40.82 31.84 13.72
N ALA A 611 41.65 30.85 13.36
CA ALA A 611 41.68 30.28 12.03
C ALA A 611 40.45 29.40 11.77
N MET A 612 39.98 28.69 12.80
CA MET A 612 38.70 27.97 12.76
C MET A 612 37.53 28.93 12.55
N SER A 613 37.54 30.08 13.24
CA SER A 613 36.50 31.11 13.06
C SER A 613 36.50 31.68 11.64
N ASP A 614 37.67 31.97 11.06
CA ASP A 614 37.76 32.38 9.64
C ASP A 614 37.18 31.29 8.71
N LEU A 615 37.53 30.01 8.93
CA LEU A 615 37.02 28.88 8.15
C LEU A 615 35.49 28.76 8.23
N VAL A 616 34.93 28.90 9.44
CA VAL A 616 33.47 28.91 9.66
C VAL A 616 32.79 30.01 8.85
N LEU A 617 33.31 31.23 8.90
CA LEU A 617 32.76 32.37 8.16
C LEU A 617 32.80 32.14 6.64
N PHE A 618 33.88 31.52 6.14
CA PHE A 618 33.95 31.11 4.74
C PHE A 618 32.89 30.05 4.41
N CYS A 619 32.76 28.97 5.18
CA CYS A 619 31.74 27.95 4.96
C CYS A 619 30.31 28.54 4.96
N GLN A 620 30.01 29.48 5.86
CA GLN A 620 28.72 30.18 5.88
C GLN A 620 28.53 31.06 4.63
N SER A 621 29.59 31.71 4.14
CA SER A 621 29.55 32.57 2.94
C SER A 621 29.25 31.80 1.64
N LEU A 622 29.50 30.48 1.61
CA LEU A 622 29.14 29.63 0.47
C LEU A 622 27.63 29.40 0.36
N GLY A 623 26.90 29.56 1.47
CA GLY A 623 25.46 29.31 1.55
C GLY A 623 24.64 30.19 0.61
N LYS A 624 23.75 29.56 -0.17
CA LYS A 624 22.78 30.24 -1.03
C LYS A 624 21.36 29.99 -0.53
N GLU A 625 20.49 30.96 -0.78
CA GLU A 625 19.06 30.85 -0.54
C GLU A 625 18.26 30.89 -1.85
N PRO A 626 17.14 30.15 -1.96
CA PRO A 626 16.59 29.24 -0.96
C PRO A 626 17.38 27.93 -0.87
N LYS A 627 17.44 27.34 0.33
CA LYS A 627 17.96 25.97 0.51
C LYS A 627 17.14 24.92 -0.24
N GLN A 628 17.82 23.91 -0.75
CA GLN A 628 17.21 22.77 -1.44
C GLN A 628 16.44 21.90 -0.43
N GLN A 629 15.18 21.59 -0.76
CA GLN A 629 14.41 20.58 -0.05
C GLN A 629 14.29 19.33 -0.92
N LEU A 630 14.64 18.18 -0.35
CA LEU A 630 14.59 16.89 -1.03
C LEU A 630 13.62 15.96 -0.30
N THR A 631 12.83 15.22 -1.07
CA THR A 631 12.03 14.10 -0.57
C THR A 631 12.94 12.96 -0.10
N ASN A 632 12.40 12.01 0.69
CA ASN A 632 13.16 10.82 1.09
C ASN A 632 13.69 10.05 -0.14
N HIS A 633 12.86 9.89 -1.17
CA HIS A 633 13.26 9.24 -2.42
C HIS A 633 14.40 9.99 -3.12
N ALA A 634 14.30 11.31 -3.27
CA ALA A 634 15.35 12.10 -3.90
C ALA A 634 16.67 12.07 -3.10
N ARG A 635 16.59 12.04 -1.76
CA ARG A 635 17.77 11.85 -0.89
C ARG A 635 18.42 10.49 -1.09
N ALA A 636 17.62 9.42 -1.19
CA ALA A 636 18.10 8.06 -1.41
C ALA A 636 18.77 7.92 -2.79
N LEU A 637 18.14 8.44 -3.85
CA LEU A 637 18.73 8.45 -5.19
C LEU A 637 20.06 9.21 -5.22
N ARG A 638 20.12 10.38 -4.58
CA ARG A 638 21.37 11.16 -4.52
C ARG A 638 22.48 10.40 -3.80
N ALA A 639 22.16 9.69 -2.72
CA ALA A 639 23.14 8.88 -1.99
C ALA A 639 23.57 7.61 -2.74
N ALA A 640 22.75 7.08 -3.64
CA ALA A 640 23.10 5.93 -4.47
C ALA A 640 23.95 6.31 -5.70
N LEU A 641 23.85 7.55 -6.18
CA LEU A 641 24.54 8.06 -7.37
C LEU A 641 25.89 8.74 -7.06
N GLN A 642 26.18 9.03 -5.80
CA GLN A 642 27.42 9.62 -5.29
C GLN A 642 28.19 8.58 -4.48
#